data_AF-A0A518I4W4-F1
#
_entry.id   AF-A0A518I4W4-F1
#
_cell.length_a   1.000
_cell.length_b   1.000
_cell.length_c   1.000
_cell.angle_alpha   90.00
_cell.angle_beta   90.00
_cell.angle_gamma   90.00
#
_symmetry.space_group_name_H-M   'P 1'
#
loop_
_entity.id
_entity.type
_entity.pdbx_description
1 polymer ?
#
loop_
_entity_poly.entity_id
_entity_poly.type
_entity_poly.pdbx_seq_one_letter_code
_entity_poly.pdbx_strand_id
1 'polypeptide(L)'
;MLLKDPKPARKNQKYFGMVSLAVLGIASLALVVTTTMAVEDKKPEKADVGLQGILPVEVPEDLSEFPEGLEGKWATWADQVSELLGKLYEDESGLTLAQQKQTLAALQAKIKEADGQAALAEYSSRLERRVQVADAVLKTLNLDLGAIKAAQMKQKQNQLAAATKALKKYLGTLQNGEGWVDYLQLNALQKELKNSYSEVELLDLLKSLKSKFEERGALKDAEQRKFFNRKQFKGLEKATKAFLAEANGGAAKINVGNVRKQLAALVENLEEYEATQSSKNAFEARKAYAMLRQELEGGLGALTTALRNNYFNYNLRVMVAEDFINRLINDSTCEKGPVVDCILGAYVTGNQATTTEVGVDFKPSDSTLRFDLSLAGITNSETSGTTNQAVIYTSGHHQIWGGKEINFDGDTFTTQPAWVQVDANNTTVGASTKLDGIPLLASLGRSMAYRRTEELRGEAEAIAAQRVRDRVRPRFDEEVDERITRANEEVGGKFNKRLRDNGLFPSARSYASTDSHLYIRTRLMDTGELAANSPPLSISSDESVVIQLHESVMNNSISRMALEGRKISDQDLITEFEKSFTDIFDRKVKLERPPVDPDKGPNILAFDEKDPIRIQIIDDTLNIILRCGFEQKGETAVPTQIITVPLHFKVEGDKIHITRGDVKSSPVVRPERIAAQIARAGVVRNKMEKAFPDRVEDSQVKAKLENRTVYLNITGIQTKDGWLTLTVGNDLTVEKNEEVPPAVDAPPAVEEKTAAK
;
A
#
# COMPACT_ATOMS: atom_id res chain seq x y z
N MET A 1 30.44 55.97 46.76
CA MET A 1 30.88 56.42 48.11
C MET A 1 31.29 55.19 48.93
N LEU A 2 31.80 55.35 50.16
CA LEU A 2 32.62 54.34 50.85
C LEU A 2 31.88 53.40 51.82
N LEU A 3 32.37 52.15 51.88
CA LEU A 3 32.49 51.24 53.05
C LEU A 3 31.27 50.53 53.71
N LYS A 4 31.32 49.18 53.65
CA LYS A 4 31.28 48.17 54.74
C LYS A 4 30.06 47.96 55.67
N ASP A 5 29.62 46.69 55.71
CA ASP A 5 29.55 45.73 56.86
C ASP A 5 29.10 46.23 58.28
N PRO A 6 28.32 45.43 59.07
CA PRO A 6 28.73 44.04 59.40
C PRO A 6 27.63 42.97 59.68
N LYS A 7 28.15 41.76 60.00
CA LYS A 7 27.51 40.52 60.53
C LYS A 7 27.26 40.65 62.08
N PRO A 8 26.92 39.61 62.92
CA PRO A 8 26.85 38.15 62.70
C PRO A 8 25.83 37.29 63.53
N ALA A 9 25.92 35.95 63.37
CA ALA A 9 25.67 34.88 64.38
C ALA A 9 24.19 34.54 64.74
N ARG A 10 23.78 33.33 65.17
CA ARG A 10 24.36 31.94 65.35
C ARG A 10 23.15 30.94 65.42
N LYS A 11 23.15 29.62 65.74
CA LYS A 11 24.08 28.61 66.34
C LYS A 11 23.54 27.17 66.03
N ASN A 12 24.37 26.12 66.17
CA ASN A 12 24.01 24.68 66.37
C ASN A 12 23.24 23.95 65.22
N GLN A 13 23.32 22.61 65.01
CA GLN A 13 24.16 21.49 65.49
C GLN A 13 24.18 20.39 64.39
N LYS A 14 25.33 19.98 63.80
CA LYS A 14 26.23 18.84 64.16
C LYS A 14 25.95 17.47 63.48
N TYR A 15 26.87 17.06 62.57
CA TYR A 15 27.32 15.67 62.22
C TYR A 15 26.30 14.65 61.64
N PHE A 16 26.64 13.73 60.70
CA PHE A 16 27.73 13.58 59.70
C PHE A 16 27.35 12.37 58.78
N GLY A 17 27.53 12.39 57.44
CA GLY A 17 27.25 11.18 56.64
C GLY A 17 27.04 11.27 55.11
N MET A 18 28.11 11.54 54.36
CA MET A 18 28.44 11.05 52.99
C MET A 18 27.45 11.06 51.77
N VAL A 19 28.06 11.38 50.60
CA VAL A 19 27.75 10.97 49.20
C VAL A 19 26.90 11.88 48.26
N SER A 20 27.60 12.37 47.23
CA SER A 20 27.19 12.92 45.91
C SER A 20 26.31 14.18 45.77
N LEU A 21 26.85 15.18 45.05
CA LEU A 21 26.13 16.33 44.49
C LEU A 21 25.57 15.99 43.10
N ALA A 22 24.43 16.59 42.71
CA ALA A 22 24.02 16.69 41.30
C ALA A 22 23.02 17.83 40.96
N VAL A 23 22.90 18.91 41.75
CA VAL A 23 22.00 20.05 41.42
C VAL A 23 22.67 21.40 41.68
N LEU A 24 23.07 22.10 40.61
CA LEU A 24 23.18 23.57 40.48
C LEU A 24 23.64 23.88 39.05
N GLY A 25 22.78 24.52 38.24
CA GLY A 25 23.04 24.66 36.79
C GLY A 25 21.96 25.44 36.03
N ILE A 26 21.46 26.53 36.61
CA ILE A 26 20.53 27.47 35.96
C ILE A 26 21.18 28.87 35.97
N ALA A 27 20.87 29.67 34.95
CA ALA A 27 21.34 31.05 34.73
C ALA A 27 22.80 31.23 34.28
N SER A 28 23.09 30.90 33.01
CA SER A 28 23.88 31.77 32.10
C SER A 28 23.95 31.22 30.66
N LEU A 29 23.21 31.85 29.73
CA LEU A 29 23.53 32.05 28.30
C LEU A 29 22.32 32.58 27.51
N ALA A 30 21.90 33.81 27.83
CA ALA A 30 21.17 34.66 26.89
C ALA A 30 22.18 35.69 26.35
N LEU A 31 22.83 35.38 25.21
CA LEU A 31 23.73 36.34 24.56
C LEU A 31 22.96 37.09 23.47
N VAL A 32 22.57 38.32 23.77
CA VAL A 32 21.85 39.18 22.82
C VAL A 32 22.83 39.70 21.77
N VAL A 33 22.54 39.46 20.49
CA VAL A 33 23.24 40.11 19.38
C VAL A 33 22.66 41.51 19.19
N THR A 34 23.10 42.47 20.00
CA THR A 34 22.85 43.89 19.74
C THR A 34 23.83 44.42 18.71
N THR A 35 23.54 44.20 17.42
CA THR A 35 24.12 45.05 16.38
C THR A 35 23.49 46.44 16.50
N THR A 36 24.33 47.47 16.66
CA THR A 36 23.89 48.87 16.64
C THR A 36 23.57 49.28 15.20
N MET A 37 22.39 48.90 14.71
CA MET A 37 21.84 49.51 13.51
C MET A 37 21.42 50.94 13.83
N ALA A 38 21.75 51.88 12.94
CA ALA A 38 21.25 53.24 13.02
C ALA A 38 19.72 53.23 12.88
N VAL A 39 19.07 54.26 13.43
CA VAL A 39 17.62 54.43 13.33
C VAL A 39 17.29 54.96 11.93
N GLU A 40 17.08 54.04 10.99
CA GLU A 40 16.23 54.27 9.82
C GLU A 40 14.79 53.82 10.15
N ASP A 41 13.81 54.53 9.61
CA ASP A 41 12.42 54.42 10.05
C ASP A 41 11.82 53.02 9.90
N LYS A 42 11.18 52.54 10.97
CA LYS A 42 10.26 51.40 10.92
C LYS A 42 9.08 51.75 10.01
N LYS A 43 9.17 51.41 8.73
CA LYS A 43 7.98 51.11 7.92
C LYS A 43 7.14 50.07 8.69
N PRO A 44 5.81 50.22 8.75
CA PRO A 44 4.98 49.31 9.54
C PRO A 44 5.15 47.87 9.03
N GLU A 45 5.32 46.94 9.96
CA GLU A 45 5.21 45.51 9.65
C GLU A 45 3.81 45.27 9.09
N LYS A 46 3.73 44.70 7.87
CA LYS A 46 2.43 44.27 7.33
C LYS A 46 1.81 43.29 8.32
N ALA A 47 0.54 43.49 8.63
CA ALA A 47 -0.22 42.58 9.49
C ALA A 47 -0.12 41.12 8.97
N ASP A 48 -0.15 40.14 9.87
CA ASP A 48 -0.26 38.74 9.48
C ASP A 48 -1.66 38.49 8.90
N VAL A 49 -1.74 38.58 7.58
CA VAL A 49 -2.91 38.34 6.74
C VAL A 49 -3.34 36.86 6.72
N GLY A 50 -2.58 35.94 7.32
CA GLY A 50 -2.97 34.53 7.43
C GLY A 50 -3.26 33.90 6.07
N LEU A 51 -4.48 33.46 5.83
CA LEU A 51 -4.93 32.80 4.58
C LEU A 51 -5.35 33.76 3.44
N GLN A 52 -5.47 35.06 3.66
CA GLN A 52 -5.97 36.02 2.66
C GLN A 52 -5.05 36.08 1.43
N GLY A 53 -5.56 35.79 0.23
CA GLY A 53 -4.73 35.66 -0.98
C GLY A 53 -3.81 34.43 -0.96
N ILE A 54 -4.25 33.35 -0.32
CA ILE A 54 -3.77 31.97 -0.49
C ILE A 54 -4.96 31.07 -0.84
N LEU A 55 -6.09 31.24 -0.14
CA LEU A 55 -7.38 30.75 -0.61
C LEU A 55 -7.82 31.53 -1.87
N PRO A 56 -8.68 30.94 -2.73
CA PRO A 56 -9.40 31.68 -3.77
C PRO A 56 -10.28 32.79 -3.17
N VAL A 57 -10.71 33.73 -4.02
CA VAL A 57 -11.48 34.93 -3.63
C VAL A 57 -12.95 34.62 -3.36
N GLU A 58 -13.49 33.60 -4.02
CA GLU A 58 -14.86 33.13 -3.90
C GLU A 58 -14.84 31.72 -3.28
N VAL A 59 -15.93 31.30 -2.65
CA VAL A 59 -16.09 29.91 -2.20
C VAL A 59 -16.09 28.98 -3.44
N PRO A 60 -15.37 27.84 -3.44
CA PRO A 60 -15.42 26.89 -4.55
C PRO A 60 -16.85 26.47 -4.91
N GLU A 61 -17.14 26.35 -6.21
CA GLU A 61 -18.46 25.99 -6.75
C GLU A 61 -18.99 24.71 -6.08
N ASP A 62 -18.13 23.69 -5.98
CA ASP A 62 -18.44 22.39 -5.39
C ASP A 62 -18.55 22.38 -3.84
N LEU A 63 -18.24 23.50 -3.16
CA LEU A 63 -18.58 23.73 -1.74
C LEU A 63 -19.78 24.68 -1.56
N SER A 64 -20.14 25.43 -2.59
CA SER A 64 -21.28 26.35 -2.61
C SER A 64 -22.58 25.59 -2.86
N GLU A 65 -22.52 24.51 -3.65
CA GLU A 65 -23.64 23.62 -3.92
C GLU A 65 -23.78 22.55 -2.82
N PHE A 66 -24.82 22.70 -1.99
CA PHE A 66 -25.21 21.71 -0.99
C PHE A 66 -26.10 20.61 -1.61
N PRO A 67 -26.08 19.37 -1.07
CA PRO A 67 -26.98 18.30 -1.51
C PRO A 67 -28.46 18.71 -1.48
N GLU A 68 -29.23 18.29 -2.48
CA GLU A 68 -30.68 18.52 -2.52
C GLU A 68 -31.42 17.74 -1.42
N GLY A 69 -32.61 18.22 -1.03
CA GLY A 69 -33.50 17.50 -0.11
C GLY A 69 -33.07 17.50 1.37
N LEU A 70 -32.15 18.38 1.78
CA LEU A 70 -31.80 18.54 3.20
C LEU A 70 -32.94 19.21 3.99
N GLU A 71 -33.50 18.48 4.95
CA GLU A 71 -34.60 18.95 5.80
C GLU A 71 -34.19 19.15 7.27
N GLY A 72 -34.99 19.94 7.99
CA GLY A 72 -34.89 20.12 9.43
C GLY A 72 -33.51 20.60 9.88
N LYS A 73 -32.88 19.86 10.81
CA LYS A 73 -31.56 20.23 11.33
C LYS A 73 -30.46 20.29 10.27
N TRP A 74 -30.60 19.57 9.15
CA TRP A 74 -29.57 19.52 8.11
C TRP A 74 -29.63 20.72 7.16
N ALA A 75 -30.81 21.31 6.95
CA ALA A 75 -30.92 22.62 6.30
C ALA A 75 -30.19 23.70 7.14
N THR A 76 -30.48 23.78 8.44
CA THR A 76 -29.80 24.70 9.36
C THR A 76 -28.30 24.41 9.52
N TRP A 77 -27.87 23.16 9.32
CA TRP A 77 -26.44 22.82 9.24
C TRP A 77 -25.81 23.41 7.97
N ALA A 78 -26.47 23.32 6.81
CA ALA A 78 -26.01 23.89 5.56
C ALA A 78 -25.92 25.42 5.62
N ASP A 79 -26.96 26.10 6.13
CA ASP A 79 -26.95 27.55 6.38
C ASP A 79 -25.71 27.99 7.18
N GLN A 80 -25.42 27.26 8.28
CA GLN A 80 -24.30 27.56 9.16
C GLN A 80 -22.93 27.24 8.55
N VAL A 81 -22.84 26.24 7.68
CA VAL A 81 -21.61 25.96 6.91
C VAL A 81 -21.40 27.03 5.84
N SER A 82 -22.45 27.45 5.14
CA SER A 82 -22.39 28.54 4.15
C SER A 82 -21.95 29.86 4.80
N GLU A 83 -22.48 30.20 5.98
CA GLU A 83 -22.06 31.39 6.73
C GLU A 83 -20.59 31.33 7.17
N LEU A 84 -20.08 30.14 7.51
CA LEU A 84 -18.68 29.94 7.89
C LEU A 84 -17.74 29.93 6.67
N LEU A 85 -18.20 29.47 5.50
CA LEU A 85 -17.45 29.53 4.25
C LEU A 85 -17.33 30.97 3.73
N GLY A 86 -18.44 31.72 3.63
CA GLY A 86 -18.40 33.13 3.24
C GLY A 86 -17.47 33.96 4.15
N LYS A 87 -17.50 33.73 5.47
CA LYS A 87 -16.53 34.35 6.41
C LYS A 87 -15.07 33.97 6.15
N LEU A 88 -14.79 32.77 5.63
CA LEU A 88 -13.41 32.29 5.43
C LEU A 88 -12.81 32.75 4.10
N TYR A 89 -13.63 32.86 3.04
CA TYR A 89 -13.20 33.19 1.68
C TYR A 89 -13.50 34.66 1.30
N GLU A 90 -14.70 35.16 1.61
CA GLU A 90 -15.29 36.37 0.99
C GLU A 90 -15.25 37.63 1.87
N ASP A 91 -14.79 37.53 3.14
CA ASP A 91 -14.74 38.66 4.07
C ASP A 91 -13.71 39.73 3.65
N GLU A 92 -14.17 40.72 2.88
CA GLU A 92 -13.40 41.89 2.44
C GLU A 92 -12.76 42.69 3.60
N SER A 93 -13.33 42.62 4.82
CA SER A 93 -12.77 43.29 6.00
C SER A 93 -11.57 42.54 6.58
N GLY A 94 -11.44 41.26 6.25
CA GLY A 94 -10.27 40.42 6.47
C GLY A 94 -10.15 39.88 7.90
N LEU A 95 -10.74 38.70 8.16
CA LEU A 95 -10.59 37.96 9.41
C LEU A 95 -9.15 37.98 9.97
N THR A 96 -9.00 38.34 11.25
CA THR A 96 -7.71 38.21 11.96
C THR A 96 -7.30 36.74 12.08
N LEU A 97 -5.99 36.50 12.26
CA LEU A 97 -5.43 35.17 12.50
C LEU A 97 -6.17 34.34 13.58
N ALA A 98 -6.67 34.98 14.63
CA ALA A 98 -7.44 34.31 15.68
C ALA A 98 -8.83 33.88 15.19
N GLN A 99 -9.52 34.75 14.44
CA GLN A 99 -10.82 34.43 13.82
C GLN A 99 -10.67 33.36 12.74
N GLN A 100 -9.64 33.41 11.89
CA GLN A 100 -9.38 32.36 10.88
C GLN A 100 -9.25 30.97 11.54
N LYS A 101 -8.49 30.88 12.64
CA LYS A 101 -8.36 29.63 13.43
C LYS A 101 -9.69 29.20 14.07
N GLN A 102 -10.52 30.14 14.52
CA GLN A 102 -11.84 29.86 15.08
C GLN A 102 -12.84 29.38 14.01
N THR A 103 -12.86 29.99 12.82
CA THR A 103 -13.72 29.60 11.70
C THR A 103 -13.38 28.19 11.19
N LEU A 104 -12.09 27.88 11.03
CA LEU A 104 -11.63 26.53 10.66
C LEU A 104 -12.00 25.48 11.73
N ALA A 105 -11.89 25.83 13.02
CA ALA A 105 -12.31 24.94 14.10
C ALA A 105 -13.83 24.71 14.14
N ALA A 106 -14.63 25.74 13.78
CA ALA A 106 -16.08 25.62 13.66
C ALA A 106 -16.49 24.75 12.45
N LEU A 107 -15.85 24.92 11.29
CA LEU A 107 -16.05 24.05 10.12
C LEU A 107 -15.68 22.59 10.44
N GLN A 108 -14.55 22.35 11.10
CA GLN A 108 -14.15 21.01 11.55
C GLN A 108 -15.12 20.39 12.58
N ALA A 109 -15.80 21.21 13.39
CA ALA A 109 -16.89 20.74 14.24
C ALA A 109 -18.15 20.39 13.44
N LYS A 110 -18.49 21.16 12.39
CA LYS A 110 -19.62 20.87 11.49
C LYS A 110 -19.42 19.61 10.67
N ILE A 111 -18.22 19.35 10.16
CA ILE A 111 -17.82 18.08 9.54
C ILE A 111 -18.13 16.90 10.49
N LYS A 112 -17.76 17.02 11.78
CA LYS A 112 -18.01 15.97 12.79
C LYS A 112 -19.48 15.85 13.20
N GLU A 113 -20.28 16.91 13.06
CA GLU A 113 -21.73 16.87 13.28
C GLU A 113 -22.48 16.13 12.16
N ALA A 114 -21.87 16.06 10.96
CA ALA A 114 -22.35 15.33 9.80
C ALA A 114 -21.78 13.90 9.67
N ASP A 115 -20.93 13.46 10.61
CA ASP A 115 -20.38 12.09 10.59
C ASP A 115 -21.51 11.04 10.65
N GLY A 116 -21.37 9.97 9.87
CA GLY A 116 -22.41 8.96 9.64
C GLY A 116 -23.64 9.39 8.83
N GLN A 117 -23.83 10.68 8.51
CA GLN A 117 -24.99 11.14 7.70
C GLN A 117 -24.72 10.90 6.21
N ALA A 118 -25.27 9.81 5.67
CA ALA A 118 -25.04 9.38 4.28
C ALA A 118 -25.27 10.47 3.22
N ALA A 119 -26.30 11.31 3.37
CA ALA A 119 -26.62 12.41 2.45
C ALA A 119 -25.60 13.57 2.48
N LEU A 120 -24.78 13.68 3.54
CA LEU A 120 -23.75 14.71 3.70
C LEU A 120 -22.33 14.16 3.55
N ALA A 121 -22.14 12.85 3.36
CA ALA A 121 -20.82 12.21 3.42
C ALA A 121 -19.83 12.77 2.37
N GLU A 122 -20.26 12.88 1.12
CA GLU A 122 -19.43 13.35 -0.01
C GLU A 122 -19.16 14.87 0.03
N TYR A 123 -20.13 15.66 0.48
CA TYR A 123 -19.93 17.08 0.74
C TYR A 123 -18.96 17.30 1.93
N SER A 124 -19.12 16.52 3.01
CA SER A 124 -18.26 16.59 4.20
C SER A 124 -16.83 16.10 3.91
N SER A 125 -16.69 15.09 3.05
CA SER A 125 -15.41 14.64 2.46
C SER A 125 -14.71 15.80 1.76
N ARG A 126 -15.38 16.46 0.80
CA ARG A 126 -14.85 17.62 0.06
C ARG A 126 -14.49 18.80 0.96
N LEU A 127 -15.34 19.12 1.94
CA LEU A 127 -15.12 20.20 2.91
C LEU A 127 -13.94 19.91 3.84
N GLU A 128 -13.81 18.68 4.36
CA GLU A 128 -12.73 18.31 5.28
C GLU A 128 -11.35 18.44 4.65
N ARG A 129 -11.18 18.04 3.38
CA ARG A 129 -9.90 18.17 2.68
C ARG A 129 -9.37 19.60 2.72
N ARG A 130 -10.26 20.55 2.42
CA ARG A 130 -9.97 21.98 2.30
C ARG A 130 -9.76 22.63 3.65
N VAL A 131 -10.60 22.31 4.65
CA VAL A 131 -10.41 22.76 6.04
C VAL A 131 -9.07 22.26 6.61
N GLN A 132 -8.70 20.99 6.40
CA GLN A 132 -7.43 20.43 6.87
C GLN A 132 -6.21 21.02 6.13
N VAL A 133 -6.31 21.29 4.81
CA VAL A 133 -5.24 21.98 4.08
C VAL A 133 -5.10 23.43 4.55
N ALA A 134 -6.20 24.17 4.68
CA ALA A 134 -6.20 25.55 5.16
C ALA A 134 -5.59 25.70 6.56
N ASP A 135 -5.98 24.83 7.51
CA ASP A 135 -5.36 24.76 8.84
C ASP A 135 -3.86 24.41 8.78
N ALA A 136 -3.47 23.44 7.96
CA ALA A 136 -2.07 23.03 7.81
C ALA A 136 -1.20 24.11 7.14
N VAL A 137 -1.76 24.87 6.20
CA VAL A 137 -1.15 26.05 5.59
C VAL A 137 -1.00 27.18 6.62
N LEU A 138 -2.05 27.45 7.42
CA LEU A 138 -2.02 28.49 8.45
C LEU A 138 -0.99 28.15 9.55
N LYS A 139 -0.92 26.87 9.96
CA LYS A 139 0.15 26.33 10.82
C LYS A 139 1.53 26.50 10.20
N THR A 140 1.68 26.35 8.89
CA THR A 140 2.95 26.52 8.17
C THR A 140 3.40 27.99 8.11
N LEU A 141 2.46 28.94 7.95
CA LEU A 141 2.75 30.38 8.05
C LEU A 141 3.18 30.80 9.46
N ASN A 142 2.63 30.14 10.49
CA ASN A 142 2.88 30.42 11.91
C ASN A 142 4.16 29.77 12.46
N LEU A 143 5.02 29.19 11.62
CA LEU A 143 6.27 28.55 12.05
C LEU A 143 7.32 29.56 12.50
N ASP A 144 8.03 29.27 13.59
CA ASP A 144 9.27 29.98 13.93
C ASP A 144 10.37 29.59 12.93
N LEU A 145 10.52 30.43 11.91
CA LEU A 145 11.53 30.27 10.86
C LEU A 145 12.97 30.40 11.40
N GLY A 146 13.16 31.11 12.52
CA GLY A 146 14.44 31.19 13.22
C GLY A 146 14.81 29.86 13.87
N ALA A 147 13.87 29.25 14.59
CA ALA A 147 14.03 27.92 15.16
C ALA A 147 14.25 26.84 14.07
N ILE A 148 13.53 26.92 12.94
CA ILE A 148 13.74 26.02 11.79
C ILE A 148 15.16 26.18 11.23
N LYS A 149 15.63 27.41 10.97
CA LYS A 149 16.98 27.64 10.44
C LYS A 149 18.07 27.19 11.41
N ALA A 150 17.87 27.38 12.72
CA ALA A 150 18.76 26.86 13.76
C ALA A 150 18.77 25.32 13.80
N ALA A 151 17.62 24.67 13.62
CA ALA A 151 17.51 23.21 13.54
C ALA A 151 18.19 22.65 12.27
N GLN A 152 18.02 23.29 11.11
CA GLN A 152 18.69 22.97 9.85
C GLN A 152 20.22 23.04 10.02
N MET A 153 20.75 24.16 10.52
CA MET A 153 22.18 24.34 10.82
C MET A 153 22.72 23.24 11.74
N LYS A 154 22.02 22.95 12.85
CA LYS A 154 22.37 21.88 13.80
C LYS A 154 22.32 20.50 13.15
N GLN A 155 21.41 20.25 12.22
CA GLN A 155 21.35 19.01 11.46
C GLN A 155 22.56 18.86 10.52
N LYS A 156 22.94 19.91 9.76
CA LYS A 156 24.15 19.87 8.92
C LYS A 156 25.41 19.69 9.78
N GLN A 157 25.49 20.36 10.94
CA GLN A 157 26.59 20.22 11.92
C GLN A 157 26.72 18.75 12.39
N ASN A 158 25.60 18.11 12.76
CA ASN A 158 25.57 16.71 13.17
C ASN A 158 26.00 15.75 12.04
N GLN A 159 25.56 16.01 10.80
CA GLN A 159 25.98 15.22 9.62
C GLN A 159 27.50 15.34 9.37
N LEU A 160 28.05 16.56 9.49
CA LEU A 160 29.48 16.84 9.36
C LEU A 160 30.31 16.19 10.49
N ALA A 161 29.84 16.21 11.73
CA ALA A 161 30.45 15.50 12.85
C ALA A 161 30.42 13.97 12.64
N ALA A 162 29.31 13.42 12.15
CA ALA A 162 29.20 12.00 11.82
C ALA A 162 30.16 11.59 10.69
N ALA A 163 30.24 12.38 9.61
CA ALA A 163 31.16 12.14 8.50
C ALA A 163 32.64 12.22 8.94
N THR A 164 32.98 13.21 9.76
CA THR A 164 34.33 13.36 10.35
C THR A 164 34.70 12.15 11.21
N LYS A 165 33.79 11.72 12.10
CA LYS A 165 33.98 10.53 12.96
C LYS A 165 34.11 9.25 12.13
N ALA A 166 33.32 9.09 11.06
CA ALA A 166 33.37 7.94 10.17
C ALA A 166 34.68 7.87 9.38
N LEU A 167 35.13 8.98 8.81
CA LEU A 167 36.42 9.04 8.10
C LEU A 167 37.59 8.76 9.04
N LYS A 168 37.63 9.41 10.22
CA LYS A 168 38.68 9.18 11.21
C LYS A 168 38.72 7.73 11.70
N LYS A 169 37.56 7.08 11.94
CA LYS A 169 37.50 5.64 12.27
C LYS A 169 38.09 4.77 11.15
N TYR A 170 37.80 5.08 9.89
CA TYR A 170 38.34 4.35 8.74
C TYR A 170 39.84 4.59 8.51
N LEU A 171 40.35 5.80 8.77
CA LEU A 171 41.79 6.07 8.70
C LEU A 171 42.55 5.34 9.82
N GLY A 172 41.98 5.26 11.03
CA GLY A 172 42.55 4.51 12.16
C GLY A 172 42.66 2.99 11.98
N THR A 173 42.15 2.41 10.89
CA THR A 173 42.40 0.99 10.53
C THR A 173 43.51 0.82 9.49
N LEU A 174 44.30 1.87 9.22
CA LEU A 174 45.34 1.88 8.18
C LEU A 174 46.68 2.34 8.75
N GLN A 175 47.75 1.62 8.41
CA GLN A 175 49.10 1.82 8.97
C GLN A 175 49.63 3.26 8.85
N ASN A 176 49.30 3.95 7.76
CA ASN A 176 49.68 5.35 7.49
C ASN A 176 48.47 6.31 7.60
N GLY A 177 47.46 5.97 8.41
CA GLY A 177 46.21 6.71 8.52
C GLY A 177 46.34 8.11 9.10
N GLU A 178 47.17 8.31 10.13
CA GLU A 178 47.30 9.58 10.84
C GLU A 178 47.78 10.74 9.94
N GLY A 179 48.63 10.48 8.94
CA GLY A 179 49.02 11.51 7.98
C GLY A 179 47.84 12.12 7.20
N TRP A 180 46.76 11.35 6.99
CA TRP A 180 45.51 11.86 6.42
C TRP A 180 44.59 12.50 7.47
N VAL A 181 44.67 12.09 8.73
CA VAL A 181 43.97 12.73 9.87
C VAL A 181 44.48 14.17 10.06
N ASP A 182 45.81 14.36 9.97
CA ASP A 182 46.46 15.66 10.10
C ASP A 182 46.33 16.51 8.83
N TYR A 183 46.56 15.94 7.63
CA TYR A 183 46.38 16.67 6.37
C TYR A 183 44.97 17.26 6.20
N LEU A 184 43.93 16.52 6.62
CA LEU A 184 42.55 16.98 6.63
C LEU A 184 42.12 17.64 7.96
N GLN A 185 43.03 17.80 8.91
CA GLN A 185 42.84 18.46 10.22
C GLN A 185 41.63 17.91 11.00
N LEU A 186 41.35 16.60 10.88
CA LEU A 186 40.15 15.97 11.44
C LEU A 186 40.10 16.05 12.98
N ASN A 187 41.27 16.16 13.63
CA ASN A 187 41.39 16.37 15.07
C ASN A 187 40.85 17.75 15.51
N ALA A 188 41.19 18.81 14.76
CA ALA A 188 40.67 20.16 15.00
C ALA A 188 39.18 20.25 14.61
N LEU A 189 38.79 19.70 13.45
CA LEU A 189 37.38 19.63 13.04
C LEU A 189 36.51 18.91 14.09
N GLN A 190 37.00 17.82 14.69
CA GLN A 190 36.29 17.10 15.75
C GLN A 190 36.23 17.88 17.08
N LYS A 191 37.11 18.86 17.31
CA LYS A 191 37.08 19.77 18.47
C LYS A 191 36.06 20.89 18.26
N GLU A 192 36.12 21.59 17.13
CA GLU A 192 35.21 22.73 16.88
C GLU A 192 33.76 22.29 16.56
N LEU A 193 33.54 21.02 16.20
CA LEU A 193 32.20 20.42 16.13
C LEU A 193 31.65 19.90 17.48
N LYS A 194 32.46 19.92 18.55
CA LYS A 194 32.05 19.53 19.91
C LYS A 194 31.84 20.72 20.82
N ASN A 195 32.68 21.73 20.70
CA ASN A 195 32.66 22.93 21.53
C ASN A 195 31.95 24.05 20.77
N SER A 196 31.27 24.96 21.48
CA SER A 196 30.72 26.20 20.87
C SER A 196 31.80 27.27 20.64
N TYR A 197 32.99 26.84 20.21
CA TYR A 197 34.10 27.73 19.86
C TYR A 197 33.86 28.29 18.45
N SER A 198 33.92 29.62 18.34
CA SER A 198 33.98 30.45 17.13
C SER A 198 33.46 29.83 15.82
N GLU A 199 32.29 30.29 15.37
CA GLU A 199 31.77 30.01 14.02
C GLU A 199 32.80 30.37 12.93
N VAL A 200 33.62 31.40 13.13
CA VAL A 200 34.68 31.81 12.21
C VAL A 200 35.77 30.74 12.06
N GLU A 201 36.25 30.17 13.17
CA GLU A 201 37.32 29.16 13.16
C GLU A 201 36.85 27.87 12.48
N LEU A 202 35.61 27.44 12.74
CA LEU A 202 35.00 26.31 12.06
C LEU A 202 34.83 26.57 10.55
N LEU A 203 34.36 27.76 10.16
CA LEU A 203 34.17 28.10 8.75
C LEU A 203 35.49 28.16 7.98
N ASP A 204 36.55 28.73 8.54
CA ASP A 204 37.85 28.81 7.86
C ASP A 204 38.53 27.44 7.73
N LEU A 205 38.41 26.57 8.74
CA LEU A 205 38.85 25.18 8.63
C LEU A 205 38.06 24.42 7.53
N LEU A 206 36.75 24.66 7.42
CA LEU A 206 35.92 24.04 6.38
C LEU A 206 36.21 24.59 4.98
N LYS A 207 36.51 25.89 4.83
CA LYS A 207 36.99 26.48 3.57
C LYS A 207 38.30 25.82 3.13
N SER A 208 39.27 25.67 4.05
CA SER A 208 40.53 24.95 3.78
C SER A 208 40.28 23.49 3.36
N LEU A 209 39.40 22.79 4.06
CA LEU A 209 39.03 21.41 3.75
C LEU A 209 38.33 21.28 2.38
N LYS A 210 37.46 22.24 2.01
CA LYS A 210 36.86 22.33 0.67
C LYS A 210 37.94 22.47 -0.40
N SER A 211 38.89 23.39 -0.22
CA SER A 211 40.01 23.60 -1.15
C SER A 211 40.80 22.32 -1.39
N LYS A 212 41.18 21.61 -0.31
CA LYS A 212 41.88 20.31 -0.38
C LYS A 212 41.10 19.25 -1.17
N PHE A 213 39.78 19.19 -1.04
CA PHE A 213 38.95 18.27 -1.84
C PHE A 213 38.85 18.64 -3.32
N GLU A 214 38.92 19.92 -3.66
CA GLU A 214 38.81 20.41 -5.04
C GLU A 214 40.18 20.32 -5.76
N GLU A 215 41.26 20.64 -5.05
CA GLU A 215 42.66 20.50 -5.49
C GLU A 215 43.14 19.03 -5.60
N ARG A 216 42.34 18.03 -5.23
CA ARG A 216 42.73 16.61 -5.23
C ARG A 216 43.29 16.09 -6.55
N GLY A 217 42.96 16.72 -7.68
CA GLY A 217 43.51 16.40 -8.99
C GLY A 217 44.99 16.78 -9.16
N ALA A 218 45.47 17.80 -8.43
CA ALA A 218 46.83 18.33 -8.51
C ALA A 218 47.85 17.59 -7.62
N LEU A 219 47.40 16.65 -6.77
CA LEU A 219 48.31 15.75 -6.03
C LEU A 219 49.18 14.97 -7.02
N LYS A 220 50.51 15.02 -6.86
CA LYS A 220 51.46 14.42 -7.82
C LYS A 220 51.36 12.89 -7.90
N ASP A 221 51.16 12.23 -6.77
CA ASP A 221 51.07 10.76 -6.63
C ASP A 221 49.69 10.22 -7.09
N ALA A 222 49.70 9.23 -7.98
CA ALA A 222 48.50 8.64 -8.57
C ALA A 222 47.69 7.75 -7.59
N GLU A 223 48.36 7.00 -6.71
CA GLU A 223 47.67 6.17 -5.72
C GLU A 223 47.11 7.03 -4.58
N GLN A 224 47.75 8.16 -4.24
CA GLN A 224 47.14 9.17 -3.36
C GLN A 224 45.86 9.77 -3.96
N ARG A 225 45.87 10.16 -5.26
CA ARG A 225 44.65 10.63 -5.96
C ARG A 225 43.52 9.60 -5.93
N LYS A 226 43.85 8.32 -6.11
CA LYS A 226 42.92 7.18 -6.10
C LYS A 226 42.40 6.86 -4.69
N PHE A 227 43.25 6.94 -3.67
CA PHE A 227 42.89 6.76 -2.26
C PHE A 227 41.95 7.86 -1.76
N PHE A 228 42.27 9.13 -2.06
CA PHE A 228 41.47 10.30 -1.65
C PHE A 228 40.09 10.36 -2.34
N ASN A 229 39.88 9.56 -3.39
CA ASN A 229 38.59 9.42 -4.09
C ASN A 229 37.65 8.34 -3.52
N ARG A 230 38.04 7.64 -2.45
CA ARG A 230 37.22 6.59 -1.80
C ARG A 230 35.95 7.17 -1.13
N LYS A 231 34.93 6.32 -0.95
CA LYS A 231 33.57 6.68 -0.47
C LYS A 231 33.57 7.49 0.83
N GLN A 232 34.47 7.18 1.75
CA GLN A 232 34.61 7.82 3.06
C GLN A 232 35.01 9.30 2.93
N PHE A 233 35.98 9.61 2.07
CA PHE A 233 36.40 10.98 1.78
C PHE A 233 35.30 11.78 1.09
N LYS A 234 34.63 11.18 0.09
CA LYS A 234 33.47 11.78 -0.60
C LYS A 234 32.29 12.04 0.35
N GLY A 235 32.14 11.24 1.41
CA GLY A 235 31.18 11.49 2.48
C GLY A 235 31.48 12.77 3.27
N LEU A 236 32.75 13.00 3.63
CA LEU A 236 33.17 14.24 4.28
C LEU A 236 33.14 15.44 3.32
N GLU A 237 33.53 15.29 2.06
CA GLU A 237 33.41 16.32 1.02
C GLU A 237 31.95 16.79 0.90
N LYS A 238 30.99 15.86 0.79
CA LYS A 238 29.57 16.17 0.72
C LYS A 238 29.07 16.90 1.97
N ALA A 239 29.44 16.44 3.16
CA ALA A 239 29.02 17.08 4.41
C ALA A 239 29.63 18.49 4.59
N THR A 240 30.90 18.67 4.22
CA THR A 240 31.60 19.96 4.22
C THR A 240 30.94 20.94 3.25
N LYS A 241 30.65 20.50 2.02
CA LYS A 241 29.96 21.32 1.01
C LYS A 241 28.52 21.66 1.42
N ALA A 242 27.79 20.73 2.06
CA ALA A 242 26.45 20.99 2.60
C ALA A 242 26.45 22.01 3.75
N PHE A 243 27.33 21.85 4.74
CA PHE A 243 27.45 22.82 5.84
C PHE A 243 27.89 24.21 5.35
N LEU A 244 28.87 24.27 4.44
CA LEU A 244 29.29 25.54 3.84
C LEU A 244 28.20 26.18 2.97
N ALA A 245 27.34 25.41 2.30
CA ALA A 245 26.20 25.97 1.58
C ALA A 245 25.17 26.57 2.54
N GLU A 246 24.88 25.87 3.65
CA GLU A 246 23.96 26.33 4.69
C GLU A 246 24.45 27.63 5.37
N ALA A 247 25.73 27.68 5.72
CA ALA A 247 26.34 28.78 6.44
C ALA A 247 26.74 29.98 5.55
N ASN A 248 27.28 29.74 4.35
CA ASN A 248 27.47 30.82 3.35
C ASN A 248 26.13 31.33 2.81
N GLY A 249 25.02 30.65 3.10
CA GLY A 249 23.67 31.19 3.01
C GLY A 249 23.50 32.50 3.81
N GLY A 250 24.36 32.80 4.79
CA GLY A 250 24.74 34.17 5.15
C GLY A 250 23.59 35.12 5.43
N ALA A 251 22.73 34.79 6.41
CA ALA A 251 21.52 35.54 6.74
C ALA A 251 20.48 35.68 5.60
N ALA A 252 20.54 34.82 4.57
CA ALA A 252 19.37 34.43 3.79
C ALA A 252 18.35 33.75 4.71
N LYS A 253 17.54 34.60 5.35
CA LYS A 253 16.30 34.20 6.02
C LYS A 253 15.46 33.41 5.03
N ILE A 254 14.83 32.34 5.50
CA ILE A 254 13.76 31.63 4.77
C ILE A 254 12.84 32.69 4.17
N ASN A 255 12.68 32.68 2.84
CA ASN A 255 12.04 33.78 2.16
C ASN A 255 10.53 33.69 2.38
N VAL A 256 10.03 34.42 3.38
CA VAL A 256 8.60 34.42 3.78
C VAL A 256 7.68 34.75 2.58
N GLY A 257 8.13 35.61 1.67
CA GLY A 257 7.42 35.91 0.43
C GLY A 257 7.40 34.73 -0.56
N ASN A 258 8.50 33.99 -0.68
CA ASN A 258 8.53 32.74 -1.46
C ASN A 258 7.65 31.67 -0.79
N VAL A 259 7.79 31.43 0.51
CA VAL A 259 6.95 30.48 1.27
C VAL A 259 5.47 30.80 1.07
N ARG A 260 5.06 32.06 1.26
CA ARG A 260 3.67 32.48 0.99
C ARG A 260 3.25 32.23 -0.46
N LYS A 261 4.10 32.58 -1.43
CA LYS A 261 3.83 32.34 -2.86
C LYS A 261 3.66 30.85 -3.19
N GLN A 262 4.51 29.98 -2.66
CA GLN A 262 4.40 28.53 -2.91
C GLN A 262 3.22 27.91 -2.15
N LEU A 263 2.80 28.45 -1.00
CA LEU A 263 1.56 28.04 -0.33
C LEU A 263 0.32 28.47 -1.13
N ALA A 264 0.30 29.69 -1.67
CA ALA A 264 -0.75 30.14 -2.59
C ALA A 264 -0.82 29.25 -3.85
N ALA A 265 0.31 29.07 -4.56
CA ALA A 265 0.37 28.22 -5.74
C ALA A 265 0.00 26.75 -5.47
N LEU A 266 0.32 26.23 -4.27
CA LEU A 266 -0.12 24.91 -3.84
C LEU A 266 -1.65 24.83 -3.68
N VAL A 267 -2.28 25.79 -2.99
CA VAL A 267 -3.74 25.80 -2.80
C VAL A 267 -4.46 26.03 -4.12
N GLU A 268 -4.07 27.05 -4.89
CA GLU A 268 -4.58 27.38 -6.23
C GLU A 268 -4.61 26.15 -7.15
N ASN A 269 -3.51 25.40 -7.23
CA ASN A 269 -3.43 24.22 -8.09
C ASN A 269 -4.03 22.94 -7.47
N LEU A 270 -4.42 22.94 -6.19
CA LEU A 270 -5.24 21.87 -5.60
C LEU A 270 -6.73 22.13 -5.80
N GLU A 271 -7.21 23.36 -5.66
CA GLU A 271 -8.60 23.73 -5.95
C GLU A 271 -8.93 23.52 -7.44
N GLU A 272 -8.08 24.02 -8.33
CA GLU A 272 -8.19 23.76 -9.78
C GLU A 272 -8.04 22.25 -10.09
N TYR A 273 -7.30 21.47 -9.29
CA TYR A 273 -7.24 20.02 -9.45
C TYR A 273 -8.53 19.33 -9.02
N GLU A 274 -9.15 19.69 -7.89
CA GLU A 274 -10.45 19.16 -7.47
C GLU A 274 -11.51 19.37 -8.57
N ALA A 275 -11.59 20.57 -9.15
CA ALA A 275 -12.53 20.91 -10.21
C ALA A 275 -12.25 20.25 -11.58
N THR A 276 -10.97 20.17 -12.01
CA THR A 276 -10.61 19.75 -13.39
C THR A 276 -10.02 18.34 -13.50
N GLN A 277 -9.55 17.78 -12.39
CA GLN A 277 -8.73 16.57 -12.30
C GLN A 277 -7.52 16.57 -13.28
N SER A 278 -6.99 17.73 -13.67
CA SER A 278 -5.94 17.84 -14.69
C SER A 278 -4.53 17.51 -14.15
N SER A 279 -3.76 16.75 -14.93
CA SER A 279 -2.35 16.44 -14.63
C SER A 279 -1.44 17.67 -14.53
N LYS A 280 -1.75 18.76 -15.25
CA LYS A 280 -1.04 20.06 -15.12
C LYS A 280 -1.07 20.56 -13.68
N ASN A 281 -2.26 20.53 -13.06
CA ASN A 281 -2.51 21.16 -11.78
C ASN A 281 -1.97 20.28 -10.65
N ALA A 282 -2.12 18.96 -10.77
CA ALA A 282 -1.38 17.99 -9.97
C ALA A 282 0.14 18.27 -9.99
N PHE A 283 0.74 18.44 -11.18
CA PHE A 283 2.17 18.70 -11.32
C PHE A 283 2.62 20.02 -10.68
N GLU A 284 1.92 21.12 -10.93
CA GLU A 284 2.27 22.43 -10.37
C GLU A 284 2.05 22.49 -8.84
N ALA A 285 0.99 21.87 -8.30
CA ALA A 285 0.80 21.69 -6.85
C ALA A 285 1.96 20.87 -6.24
N ARG A 286 2.31 19.74 -6.85
CA ARG A 286 3.42 18.87 -6.43
C ARG A 286 4.78 19.59 -6.45
N LYS A 287 5.01 20.42 -7.47
CA LYS A 287 6.19 21.27 -7.66
C LYS A 287 6.26 22.39 -6.60
N ALA A 288 5.15 23.08 -6.30
CA ALA A 288 5.07 24.08 -5.24
C ALA A 288 5.38 23.45 -3.86
N TYR A 289 4.79 22.27 -3.58
CA TYR A 289 5.11 21.49 -2.39
C TYR A 289 6.58 21.03 -2.33
N ALA A 290 7.19 20.65 -3.46
CA ALA A 290 8.61 20.31 -3.52
C ALA A 290 9.51 21.52 -3.21
N MET A 291 9.17 22.71 -3.72
CA MET A 291 9.88 23.96 -3.39
C MET A 291 9.73 24.31 -1.90
N LEU A 292 8.53 24.18 -1.32
CA LEU A 292 8.32 24.34 0.12
C LEU A 292 9.18 23.36 0.94
N ARG A 293 9.28 22.09 0.52
CA ARG A 293 10.11 21.09 1.21
C ARG A 293 11.61 21.42 1.19
N GLN A 294 12.07 22.10 0.14
CA GLN A 294 13.45 22.56 0.01
C GLN A 294 13.72 23.80 0.88
N GLU A 295 12.81 24.77 0.91
CA GLU A 295 12.97 26.01 1.68
C GLU A 295 12.83 25.77 3.21
N LEU A 296 11.92 24.88 3.61
CA LEU A 296 11.50 24.67 5.01
C LEU A 296 11.94 23.32 5.59
N GLU A 297 13.08 22.72 5.16
CA GLU A 297 13.51 21.35 5.55
C GLU A 297 13.10 20.93 6.98
N GLY A 298 12.06 20.08 7.08
CA GLY A 298 11.53 19.54 8.35
C GLY A 298 10.33 20.29 8.97
N GLY A 299 10.09 21.56 8.65
CA GLY A 299 9.00 22.37 9.21
C GLY A 299 7.58 21.99 8.74
N LEU A 300 7.46 21.34 7.58
CA LEU A 300 6.17 21.03 6.94
C LEU A 300 5.39 19.85 7.57
N GLY A 301 5.53 19.58 8.87
CA GLY A 301 4.90 18.42 9.53
C GLY A 301 3.37 18.39 9.38
N ALA A 302 2.71 19.54 9.56
CA ALA A 302 1.26 19.67 9.37
C ALA A 302 0.86 19.49 7.90
N LEU A 303 1.47 20.27 6.99
CA LEU A 303 1.15 20.25 5.55
C LEU A 303 1.41 18.87 4.91
N THR A 304 2.50 18.20 5.31
CA THR A 304 2.81 16.83 4.87
C THR A 304 1.73 15.85 5.31
N THR A 305 1.16 16.03 6.51
CA THR A 305 0.09 15.17 7.03
C THR A 305 -1.23 15.42 6.30
N ALA A 306 -1.65 16.67 6.17
CA ALA A 306 -2.87 17.02 5.43
C ALA A 306 -2.82 16.52 3.98
N LEU A 307 -1.74 16.78 3.25
CA LEU A 307 -1.57 16.27 1.88
C LEU A 307 -1.48 14.74 1.83
N ARG A 308 -0.90 14.06 2.83
CA ARG A 308 -0.87 12.59 2.89
C ARG A 308 -2.25 11.96 3.09
N ASN A 309 -3.09 12.59 3.90
CA ASN A 309 -4.46 12.12 4.14
C ASN A 309 -5.35 12.38 2.93
N ASN A 310 -5.22 13.57 2.32
CA ASN A 310 -6.24 14.15 1.46
C ASN A 310 -5.86 14.20 -0.03
N TYR A 311 -4.60 13.94 -0.40
CA TYR A 311 -4.15 13.99 -1.81
C TYR A 311 -3.06 12.96 -2.18
N PHE A 312 -2.36 12.34 -1.21
CA PHE A 312 -1.38 11.27 -1.42
C PHE A 312 -1.82 9.95 -0.77
N ASN A 313 -3.13 9.70 -0.66
CA ASN A 313 -3.70 8.51 -0.04
C ASN A 313 -3.57 7.27 -0.97
N TYR A 314 -3.82 6.06 -0.46
CA TYR A 314 -3.83 4.83 -1.28
C TYR A 314 -4.99 4.87 -2.27
N ASN A 315 -4.71 4.68 -3.58
CA ASN A 315 -5.67 4.79 -4.69
C ASN A 315 -6.07 3.45 -5.33
N LEU A 316 -5.44 2.34 -4.93
CA LEU A 316 -6.00 1.00 -5.11
C LEU A 316 -6.10 0.32 -3.74
N ARG A 317 -7.24 -0.30 -3.47
CA ARG A 317 -7.48 -1.10 -2.27
C ARG A 317 -8.13 -2.42 -2.66
N VAL A 318 -7.77 -3.49 -1.99
CA VAL A 318 -8.43 -4.80 -2.09
C VAL A 318 -8.68 -5.29 -0.67
N MET A 319 -9.92 -5.65 -0.39
CA MET A 319 -10.33 -6.41 0.79
C MET A 319 -10.72 -7.81 0.35
N VAL A 320 -10.28 -8.82 1.08
CA VAL A 320 -10.57 -10.23 0.80
C VAL A 320 -11.08 -10.86 2.07
N ALA A 321 -12.33 -11.34 2.07
CA ALA A 321 -12.88 -12.05 3.22
C ALA A 321 -12.40 -13.51 3.30
N GLU A 322 -12.37 -14.07 4.50
CA GLU A 322 -11.89 -15.43 4.76
C GLU A 322 -12.74 -16.49 4.05
N ASP A 323 -14.07 -16.42 4.19
CA ASP A 323 -14.95 -17.45 3.63
C ASP A 323 -14.89 -17.50 2.10
N PHE A 324 -14.52 -16.41 1.43
CA PHE A 324 -14.25 -16.40 -0.01
C PHE A 324 -12.99 -17.23 -0.34
N ILE A 325 -11.93 -17.07 0.44
CA ILE A 325 -10.66 -17.79 0.24
C ILE A 325 -10.77 -19.24 0.68
N ASN A 326 -11.46 -19.55 1.79
CA ASN A 326 -11.77 -20.91 2.19
C ASN A 326 -12.55 -21.63 1.08
N ARG A 327 -13.61 -21.03 0.55
CA ARG A 327 -14.35 -21.59 -0.60
C ARG A 327 -13.51 -21.77 -1.87
N LEU A 328 -12.54 -20.89 -2.13
CA LEU A 328 -11.65 -20.97 -3.29
C LEU A 328 -10.61 -22.09 -3.16
N ILE A 329 -9.98 -22.19 -1.98
CA ILE A 329 -8.80 -23.03 -1.70
C ILE A 329 -9.17 -24.42 -1.21
N ASN A 330 -10.30 -24.60 -0.49
CA ASN A 330 -10.67 -25.87 0.12
C ASN A 330 -10.52 -27.02 -0.87
N ASP A 331 -9.58 -27.91 -0.57
CA ASP A 331 -9.25 -29.09 -1.36
C ASP A 331 -9.23 -30.29 -0.43
N SER A 332 -9.96 -31.34 -0.83
CA SER A 332 -10.03 -32.58 -0.08
C SER A 332 -9.41 -33.72 -0.89
N THR A 333 -8.40 -34.33 -0.29
CA THR A 333 -7.63 -35.45 -0.84
C THR A 333 -7.93 -36.72 -0.06
N CYS A 334 -8.03 -37.86 -0.74
CA CYS A 334 -8.27 -39.16 -0.12
C CYS A 334 -7.21 -40.15 -0.60
N GLU A 335 -6.29 -40.52 0.30
CA GLU A 335 -5.15 -41.38 0.02
C GLU A 335 -5.36 -42.77 0.59
N LYS A 336 -5.00 -43.80 -0.18
CA LYS A 336 -5.09 -45.21 0.23
C LYS A 336 -3.72 -45.85 0.18
N GLY A 337 -3.40 -46.67 1.17
CA GLY A 337 -2.12 -47.38 1.19
C GLY A 337 -2.04 -48.50 2.23
N PRO A 338 -1.06 -49.40 2.11
CA PRO A 338 -0.86 -50.47 3.07
C PRO A 338 -0.38 -49.92 4.43
N VAL A 339 -0.69 -50.66 5.49
CA VAL A 339 -0.06 -50.56 6.80
C VAL A 339 0.91 -51.72 6.94
N VAL A 340 2.17 -51.43 7.27
CA VAL A 340 3.19 -52.42 7.65
C VAL A 340 4.04 -51.81 8.77
N ASP A 341 3.99 -52.39 9.97
CA ASP A 341 4.71 -51.89 11.14
C ASP A 341 4.99 -52.99 12.18
N CYS A 342 5.76 -52.69 13.22
CA CYS A 342 5.93 -53.51 14.41
C CYS A 342 5.55 -52.71 15.65
N ILE A 343 4.41 -53.04 16.26
CA ILE A 343 3.84 -52.31 17.40
C ILE A 343 3.82 -53.24 18.62
N LEU A 344 4.51 -52.86 19.69
CA LEU A 344 4.61 -53.62 20.96
C LEU A 344 5.02 -55.10 20.77
N GLY A 345 5.79 -55.41 19.72
CA GLY A 345 6.23 -56.77 19.38
C GLY A 345 5.24 -57.59 18.53
N ALA A 346 4.09 -57.03 18.16
CA ALA A 346 3.22 -57.59 17.13
C ALA A 346 3.62 -57.05 15.75
N TYR A 347 3.72 -57.94 14.75
CA TYR A 347 3.86 -57.54 13.36
C TYR A 347 2.49 -57.16 12.80
N VAL A 348 2.31 -55.89 12.47
CA VAL A 348 1.02 -55.30 12.07
C VAL A 348 1.00 -55.10 10.56
N THR A 349 0.04 -55.72 9.90
CA THR A 349 -0.23 -55.54 8.46
C THR A 349 -1.69 -55.16 8.23
N GLY A 350 -1.99 -54.40 7.17
CA GLY A 350 -3.36 -53.99 6.87
C GLY A 350 -3.45 -52.95 5.77
N ASN A 351 -4.57 -52.24 5.73
CA ASN A 351 -4.81 -51.10 4.82
C ASN A 351 -5.29 -49.88 5.61
N GLN A 352 -5.05 -48.69 5.07
CA GLN A 352 -5.59 -47.44 5.59
C GLN A 352 -6.10 -46.55 4.46
N ALA A 353 -7.07 -45.70 4.77
CA ALA A 353 -7.53 -44.60 3.96
C ALA A 353 -7.49 -43.31 4.79
N THR A 354 -6.70 -42.33 4.36
CA THR A 354 -6.62 -41.00 4.98
C THR A 354 -7.33 -39.99 4.09
N THR A 355 -8.38 -39.37 4.60
CA THR A 355 -8.97 -38.18 3.97
C THR A 355 -8.47 -36.95 4.70
N THR A 356 -7.98 -35.97 3.97
CA THR A 356 -7.54 -34.66 4.48
C THR A 356 -8.26 -33.54 3.76
N GLU A 357 -8.41 -32.41 4.45
CA GLU A 357 -9.04 -31.18 3.99
C GLU A 357 -8.16 -30.00 4.42
N VAL A 358 -7.87 -29.08 3.50
CA VAL A 358 -7.00 -27.91 3.77
C VAL A 358 -7.81 -26.63 3.65
N GLY A 359 -7.87 -25.87 4.74
CA GLY A 359 -8.50 -24.55 4.81
C GLY A 359 -7.49 -23.43 5.07
N VAL A 360 -8.02 -22.25 5.35
CA VAL A 360 -7.30 -21.02 5.67
C VAL A 360 -7.96 -20.35 6.88
N ASP A 361 -7.17 -19.78 7.77
CA ASP A 361 -7.62 -19.17 9.02
C ASP A 361 -6.80 -17.87 9.25
N PHE A 362 -7.41 -16.71 9.03
CA PHE A 362 -6.75 -15.41 9.03
C PHE A 362 -6.39 -14.96 10.46
N LYS A 363 -5.19 -14.39 10.60
CA LYS A 363 -4.67 -13.94 11.90
C LYS A 363 -4.43 -12.43 11.89
N PRO A 364 -4.83 -11.70 12.95
CA PRO A 364 -4.58 -10.26 13.04
C PRO A 364 -3.11 -9.86 12.84
N SER A 365 -2.87 -8.84 12.02
CA SER A 365 -1.58 -8.19 11.77
C SER A 365 -1.76 -6.77 11.23
N ASP A 366 -1.04 -5.80 11.78
CA ASP A 366 -1.06 -4.39 11.33
C ASP A 366 -0.09 -4.10 10.16
N SER A 367 0.71 -5.08 9.73
CA SER A 367 1.84 -4.84 8.81
C SER A 367 2.12 -5.93 7.77
N THR A 368 1.52 -7.11 7.92
CA THR A 368 1.61 -8.24 6.98
C THR A 368 0.21 -8.72 6.62
N LEU A 369 0.08 -9.53 5.56
CA LEU A 369 -1.04 -10.47 5.47
C LEU A 369 -0.61 -11.73 6.22
N ARG A 370 -1.33 -12.11 7.28
CA ARG A 370 -1.00 -13.28 8.11
C ARG A 370 -2.20 -14.21 8.18
N PHE A 371 -1.95 -15.49 7.94
CA PHE A 371 -2.95 -16.55 7.99
C PHE A 371 -2.28 -17.90 8.23
N ASP A 372 -2.98 -18.81 8.90
CA ASP A 372 -2.59 -20.21 9.00
C ASP A 372 -3.27 -20.98 7.86
N LEU A 373 -2.54 -21.89 7.21
CA LEU A 373 -3.21 -22.98 6.49
C LEU A 373 -3.61 -24.03 7.53
N SER A 374 -4.91 -24.28 7.66
CA SER A 374 -5.46 -25.28 8.57
C SER A 374 -5.52 -26.64 7.89
N LEU A 375 -5.10 -27.68 8.59
CA LEU A 375 -5.23 -29.07 8.15
C LEU A 375 -6.24 -29.77 9.05
N ALA A 376 -7.26 -30.38 8.45
CA ALA A 376 -8.15 -31.33 9.11
C ALA A 376 -8.08 -32.68 8.38
N GLY A 377 -8.39 -33.78 9.07
CA GLY A 377 -8.44 -35.08 8.42
C GLY A 377 -8.86 -36.25 9.31
N ILE A 378 -9.12 -37.38 8.66
CA ILE A 378 -9.50 -38.65 9.28
C ILE A 378 -8.72 -39.77 8.59
N THR A 379 -7.97 -40.57 9.35
CA THR A 379 -7.46 -41.87 8.91
C THR A 379 -8.35 -42.98 9.45
N ASN A 380 -8.93 -43.77 8.54
CA ASN A 380 -9.55 -45.05 8.87
C ASN A 380 -8.56 -46.17 8.51
N SER A 381 -8.44 -47.20 9.35
CA SER A 381 -7.59 -48.35 9.07
C SER A 381 -8.21 -49.68 9.48
N GLU A 382 -7.84 -50.73 8.76
CA GLU A 382 -8.16 -52.12 9.06
C GLU A 382 -6.84 -52.90 9.11
N THR A 383 -6.51 -53.45 10.28
CA THR A 383 -5.20 -54.06 10.52
C THR A 383 -5.28 -55.38 11.28
N SER A 384 -4.29 -56.23 11.05
CA SER A 384 -4.06 -57.49 11.77
C SER A 384 -2.69 -57.47 12.44
N GLY A 385 -2.66 -57.47 13.77
CA GLY A 385 -1.46 -57.56 14.60
C GLY A 385 -1.15 -58.99 14.96
N THR A 386 -0.07 -59.56 14.43
CA THR A 386 0.33 -60.96 14.61
C THR A 386 1.45 -61.10 15.65
N THR A 387 1.25 -61.98 16.62
CA THR A 387 2.25 -62.38 17.63
C THR A 387 2.48 -63.90 17.61
N ASN A 388 3.41 -64.39 18.43
CA ASN A 388 3.61 -65.84 18.63
C ASN A 388 2.48 -66.52 19.44
N GLN A 389 1.50 -65.79 19.97
CA GLN A 389 0.39 -66.31 20.79
C GLN A 389 -1.00 -66.11 20.14
N ALA A 390 -1.25 -64.95 19.55
CA ALA A 390 -2.53 -64.56 18.94
C ALA A 390 -2.34 -63.61 17.74
N VAL A 391 -3.37 -63.56 16.89
CA VAL A 391 -3.61 -62.51 15.88
C VAL A 391 -4.78 -61.66 16.38
N ILE A 392 -4.60 -60.34 16.42
CA ILE A 392 -5.62 -59.36 16.80
C ILE A 392 -6.06 -58.61 15.54
N TYR A 393 -7.36 -58.43 15.34
CA TYR A 393 -7.92 -57.61 14.27
C TYR A 393 -8.42 -56.29 14.86
N THR A 394 -7.95 -55.17 14.32
CA THR A 394 -8.22 -53.83 14.82
C THR A 394 -8.74 -52.94 13.71
N SER A 395 -9.85 -52.25 13.99
CA SER A 395 -10.32 -51.12 13.20
C SER A 395 -9.91 -49.83 13.90
N GLY A 396 -9.12 -49.00 13.22
CA GLY A 396 -8.63 -47.72 13.73
C GLY A 396 -9.38 -46.56 13.10
N HIS A 397 -9.79 -45.60 13.91
CA HIS A 397 -10.34 -44.31 13.48
C HIS A 397 -9.54 -43.21 14.16
N HIS A 398 -8.84 -42.39 13.38
CA HIS A 398 -7.89 -41.41 13.90
C HIS A 398 -8.22 -40.03 13.34
N GLN A 399 -8.41 -39.05 14.22
CA GLN A 399 -8.63 -37.67 13.84
C GLN A 399 -7.29 -36.94 13.76
N ILE A 400 -7.11 -36.15 12.70
CA ILE A 400 -5.90 -35.40 12.41
C ILE A 400 -6.27 -33.92 12.37
N TRP A 401 -5.47 -33.09 13.04
CA TRP A 401 -5.53 -31.64 12.86
C TRP A 401 -4.13 -31.03 12.92
N GLY A 402 -3.93 -29.90 12.26
CA GLY A 402 -2.63 -29.25 12.19
C GLY A 402 -2.71 -27.88 11.54
N GLY A 403 -1.55 -27.26 11.36
CA GLY A 403 -1.46 -26.06 10.56
C GLY A 403 -0.05 -25.57 10.30
N LYS A 404 0.04 -24.58 9.42
CA LYS A 404 1.28 -23.92 8.99
C LYS A 404 1.04 -22.42 8.85
N GLU A 405 1.71 -21.63 9.70
CA GLU A 405 1.59 -20.16 9.66
C GLU A 405 2.29 -19.59 8.41
N ILE A 406 1.61 -18.67 7.73
CA ILE A 406 2.08 -17.96 6.54
C ILE A 406 1.98 -16.44 6.76
N ASN A 407 3.07 -15.74 6.46
CA ASN A 407 3.14 -14.27 6.47
C ASN A 407 3.61 -13.74 5.12
N PHE A 408 2.94 -12.69 4.61
CA PHE A 408 3.33 -11.97 3.39
C PHE A 408 3.58 -10.48 3.68
N ASP A 409 4.76 -9.98 3.27
CA ASP A 409 5.21 -8.59 3.50
C ASP A 409 4.96 -7.63 2.31
N GLY A 410 4.51 -8.15 1.17
CA GLY A 410 4.33 -7.43 -0.09
C GLY A 410 5.28 -7.79 -1.22
N ASP A 411 6.41 -8.43 -0.91
CA ASP A 411 7.34 -9.01 -1.89
C ASP A 411 7.57 -10.50 -1.67
N THR A 412 7.48 -10.99 -0.43
CA THR A 412 7.83 -12.36 -0.04
C THR A 412 6.79 -12.98 0.89
N PHE A 413 6.36 -14.20 0.57
CA PHE A 413 5.71 -15.13 1.48
C PHE A 413 6.76 -15.88 2.29
N THR A 414 6.51 -16.01 3.60
CA THR A 414 7.36 -16.71 4.57
C THR A 414 6.50 -17.64 5.41
N THR A 415 7.05 -18.81 5.75
CA THR A 415 6.35 -19.88 6.48
C THR A 415 7.05 -20.20 7.80
N GLN A 416 6.31 -20.82 8.73
CA GLN A 416 6.88 -21.57 9.84
C GLN A 416 6.74 -23.09 9.59
N PRO A 417 7.53 -23.96 10.25
CA PRO A 417 7.38 -25.40 10.13
C PRO A 417 5.98 -25.87 10.56
N ALA A 418 5.37 -26.77 9.78
CA ALA A 418 4.06 -27.31 10.07
C ALA A 418 4.02 -28.08 11.41
N TRP A 419 2.92 -27.96 12.12
CA TRP A 419 2.59 -28.80 13.26
C TRP A 419 1.38 -29.68 12.95
N VAL A 420 1.38 -30.92 13.43
CA VAL A 420 0.27 -31.86 13.30
C VAL A 420 0.08 -32.61 14.61
N GLN A 421 -1.16 -32.70 15.06
CA GLN A 421 -1.63 -33.53 16.15
C GLN A 421 -2.58 -34.61 15.61
N VAL A 422 -2.69 -35.69 16.36
CA VAL A 422 -3.50 -36.86 15.99
C VAL A 422 -4.10 -37.39 17.28
N ASP A 423 -5.42 -37.56 17.30
CA ASP A 423 -6.11 -38.42 18.27
C ASP A 423 -6.34 -39.77 17.60
N ALA A 424 -5.96 -40.86 18.27
CA ALA A 424 -5.94 -42.20 17.69
C ALA A 424 -6.79 -43.15 18.52
N ASN A 425 -7.99 -43.45 18.03
CA ASN A 425 -8.89 -44.44 18.63
C ASN A 425 -8.74 -45.79 17.92
N ASN A 426 -8.53 -46.87 18.69
CA ASN A 426 -8.38 -48.23 18.17
C ASN A 426 -9.44 -49.19 18.78
N THR A 427 -10.37 -49.67 17.94
CA THR A 427 -11.36 -50.67 18.33
C THR A 427 -10.90 -52.06 17.91
N THR A 428 -10.79 -52.99 18.87
CA THR A 428 -10.51 -54.40 18.57
C THR A 428 -11.79 -55.07 18.05
N VAL A 429 -11.79 -55.49 16.79
CA VAL A 429 -12.96 -56.12 16.13
C VAL A 429 -12.90 -57.64 16.11
N GLY A 430 -11.75 -58.24 16.43
CA GLY A 430 -11.63 -59.70 16.54
C GLY A 430 -10.30 -60.16 17.13
N ALA A 431 -10.25 -61.43 17.56
CA ALA A 431 -9.03 -62.10 17.97
C ALA A 431 -9.06 -63.58 17.60
N SER A 432 -7.95 -64.09 17.06
CA SER A 432 -7.71 -65.50 16.74
C SER A 432 -6.50 -66.01 17.51
N THR A 433 -6.61 -67.14 18.22
CA THR A 433 -5.52 -67.65 19.08
C THR A 433 -5.14 -69.09 18.76
N LYS A 434 -3.96 -69.52 19.23
CA LYS A 434 -3.53 -70.94 19.13
C LYS A 434 -4.43 -71.92 19.90
N LEU A 435 -5.32 -71.44 20.78
CA LEU A 435 -6.29 -72.26 21.50
C LEU A 435 -7.61 -72.43 20.73
N ASP A 436 -7.81 -71.73 19.62
CA ASP A 436 -9.06 -71.75 18.84
C ASP A 436 -9.38 -73.12 18.24
N GLY A 437 -8.36 -73.95 18.00
CA GLY A 437 -8.49 -75.35 17.58
C GLY A 437 -8.92 -76.31 18.70
N ILE A 438 -9.13 -75.84 19.93
CA ILE A 438 -9.54 -76.64 21.09
C ILE A 438 -10.94 -76.18 21.53
N PRO A 439 -12.02 -76.96 21.29
CA PRO A 439 -13.41 -76.54 21.50
C PRO A 439 -13.81 -76.05 22.91
N LEU A 440 -12.97 -76.27 23.92
CA LEU A 440 -13.19 -75.83 25.30
C LEU A 440 -12.24 -74.71 25.77
N LEU A 441 -11.22 -74.35 24.98
CA LEU A 441 -10.21 -73.32 25.33
C LEU A 441 -10.21 -72.12 24.38
N ALA A 442 -10.87 -72.22 23.21
CA ALA A 442 -10.98 -71.13 22.23
C ALA A 442 -11.53 -69.82 22.83
N SER A 443 -12.59 -69.89 23.63
CA SER A 443 -13.18 -68.74 24.32
C SER A 443 -12.20 -68.10 25.31
N LEU A 444 -11.57 -68.92 26.17
CA LEU A 444 -10.59 -68.46 27.15
C LEU A 444 -9.38 -67.80 26.49
N GLY A 445 -8.85 -68.38 25.41
CA GLY A 445 -7.77 -67.81 24.61
C GLY A 445 -8.11 -66.41 24.11
N ARG A 446 -9.26 -66.28 23.44
CA ARG A 446 -9.75 -64.98 22.94
C ARG A 446 -10.02 -63.98 24.06
N SER A 447 -10.62 -64.38 25.18
CA SER A 447 -10.84 -63.49 26.33
C SER A 447 -9.53 -62.97 26.96
N MET A 448 -8.49 -63.81 27.05
CA MET A 448 -7.16 -63.36 27.48
C MET A 448 -6.52 -62.40 26.47
N ALA A 449 -6.67 -62.67 25.17
CA ALA A 449 -6.19 -61.80 24.11
C ALA A 449 -6.85 -60.41 24.16
N TYR A 450 -8.19 -60.34 24.20
CA TYR A 450 -8.92 -59.07 24.34
C TYR A 450 -8.50 -58.28 25.58
N ARG A 451 -8.40 -58.93 26.75
CA ARG A 451 -7.96 -58.24 27.97
C ARG A 451 -6.53 -57.69 27.83
N ARG A 452 -5.62 -58.46 27.22
CA ARG A 452 -4.23 -58.01 27.03
C ARG A 452 -4.10 -56.89 25.99
N THR A 453 -4.96 -56.85 24.98
CA THR A 453 -5.03 -55.73 24.04
C THR A 453 -5.58 -54.47 24.73
N GLU A 454 -6.63 -54.58 25.55
CA GLU A 454 -7.17 -53.46 26.32
C GLU A 454 -6.16 -52.92 27.35
N GLU A 455 -5.43 -53.80 28.05
CA GLU A 455 -4.30 -53.45 28.94
C GLU A 455 -3.21 -52.63 28.23
N LEU A 456 -3.07 -52.75 26.91
CA LEU A 456 -2.03 -52.10 26.10
C LEU A 456 -2.56 -50.98 25.18
N ARG A 457 -3.87 -50.69 25.19
CA ARG A 457 -4.50 -49.85 24.17
C ARG A 457 -3.87 -48.46 24.09
N GLY A 458 -3.68 -47.79 25.23
CA GLY A 458 -3.10 -46.45 25.29
C GLY A 458 -1.65 -46.36 24.76
N GLU A 459 -0.84 -47.41 24.94
CA GLU A 459 0.51 -47.46 24.35
C GLU A 459 0.46 -47.66 22.83
N ALA A 460 -0.45 -48.53 22.35
CA ALA A 460 -0.66 -48.76 20.93
C ALA A 460 -1.27 -47.52 20.22
N GLU A 461 -2.18 -46.81 20.87
CA GLU A 461 -2.79 -45.56 20.41
C GLU A 461 -1.75 -44.43 20.35
N ALA A 462 -0.87 -44.30 21.36
CA ALA A 462 0.23 -43.34 21.33
C ALA A 462 1.22 -43.61 20.18
N ILE A 463 1.55 -44.88 19.92
CA ILE A 463 2.39 -45.28 18.78
C ILE A 463 1.67 -44.98 17.45
N ALA A 464 0.39 -45.32 17.32
CA ALA A 464 -0.40 -45.05 16.11
C ALA A 464 -0.48 -43.54 15.82
N ALA A 465 -0.79 -42.71 16.83
CA ALA A 465 -0.81 -41.25 16.73
C ALA A 465 0.55 -40.69 16.30
N GLN A 466 1.66 -41.23 16.83
CA GLN A 466 3.00 -40.85 16.35
C GLN A 466 3.21 -41.26 14.88
N ARG A 467 2.89 -42.49 14.48
CA ARG A 467 3.09 -42.98 13.10
C ARG A 467 2.30 -42.19 12.07
N VAL A 468 1.06 -41.80 12.39
CA VAL A 468 0.25 -40.94 11.53
C VAL A 468 0.87 -39.54 11.45
N ARG A 469 1.26 -38.95 12.58
CA ARG A 469 1.93 -37.63 12.63
C ARG A 469 3.23 -37.60 11.82
N ASP A 470 4.09 -38.59 12.02
CA ASP A 470 5.42 -38.68 11.38
C ASP A 470 5.31 -38.91 9.86
N ARG A 471 4.16 -39.40 9.35
CA ARG A 471 3.86 -39.48 7.92
C ARG A 471 3.22 -38.21 7.37
N VAL A 472 2.22 -37.66 8.06
CA VAL A 472 1.39 -36.55 7.55
C VAL A 472 2.11 -35.21 7.65
N ARG A 473 2.80 -34.92 8.77
CA ARG A 473 3.45 -33.62 8.98
C ARG A 473 4.49 -33.28 7.90
N PRO A 474 5.50 -34.12 7.60
CA PRO A 474 6.56 -33.71 6.67
C PRO A 474 6.01 -33.42 5.27
N ARG A 475 5.03 -34.21 4.83
CA ARG A 475 4.40 -34.05 3.52
C ARG A 475 3.56 -32.78 3.42
N PHE A 476 2.75 -32.48 4.44
CA PHE A 476 2.02 -31.20 4.48
C PHE A 476 2.97 -30.00 4.59
N ASP A 477 4.10 -30.14 5.29
CA ASP A 477 5.15 -29.11 5.35
C ASP A 477 5.75 -28.82 3.97
N GLU A 478 6.13 -29.88 3.23
CA GLU A 478 6.76 -29.88 1.91
C GLU A 478 5.81 -29.38 0.80
N GLU A 479 4.58 -29.93 0.70
CA GLU A 479 3.59 -29.50 -0.30
C GLU A 479 3.21 -28.01 -0.15
N VAL A 480 3.25 -27.46 1.06
CA VAL A 480 3.02 -26.02 1.31
C VAL A 480 4.23 -25.18 0.92
N ASP A 481 5.47 -25.58 1.26
CA ASP A 481 6.66 -24.81 0.90
C ASP A 481 6.95 -24.82 -0.61
N GLU A 482 6.59 -25.89 -1.33
CA GLU A 482 6.60 -25.86 -2.80
C GLU A 482 5.64 -24.80 -3.36
N ARG A 483 4.38 -24.80 -2.92
CA ARG A 483 3.36 -23.84 -3.36
C ARG A 483 3.77 -22.40 -3.02
N ILE A 484 4.36 -22.18 -1.86
CA ILE A 484 4.89 -20.86 -1.44
C ILE A 484 6.14 -20.46 -2.23
N THR A 485 7.00 -21.40 -2.61
CA THR A 485 8.12 -21.13 -3.52
C THR A 485 7.61 -20.67 -4.88
N ARG A 486 6.60 -21.36 -5.46
CA ARG A 486 5.93 -20.91 -6.70
C ARG A 486 5.30 -19.51 -6.54
N ALA A 487 4.62 -19.25 -5.43
CA ALA A 487 4.02 -17.94 -5.15
C ALA A 487 5.05 -16.81 -5.04
N ASN A 488 6.22 -17.07 -4.45
CA ASN A 488 7.34 -16.12 -4.37
C ASN A 488 7.93 -15.79 -5.74
N GLU A 489 8.10 -16.78 -6.62
CA GLU A 489 8.55 -16.55 -8.00
C GLU A 489 7.53 -15.74 -8.81
N GLU A 490 6.24 -16.03 -8.68
CA GLU A 490 5.17 -15.31 -9.39
C GLU A 490 4.99 -13.87 -8.89
N VAL A 491 4.88 -13.65 -7.59
CA VAL A 491 4.56 -12.33 -7.02
C VAL A 491 5.80 -11.45 -6.91
N GLY A 492 6.80 -11.87 -6.12
CA GLY A 492 8.03 -11.10 -5.88
C GLY A 492 8.93 -11.03 -7.11
N GLY A 493 9.04 -12.16 -7.83
CA GLY A 493 9.83 -12.29 -9.05
C GLY A 493 9.16 -11.65 -10.28
N LYS A 494 8.08 -12.25 -10.78
CA LYS A 494 7.51 -11.93 -12.11
C LYS A 494 6.56 -10.73 -12.10
N PHE A 495 5.59 -10.68 -11.20
CA PHE A 495 4.55 -9.64 -11.17
C PHE A 495 5.10 -8.29 -10.70
N ASN A 496 5.80 -8.26 -9.57
CA ASN A 496 6.45 -7.03 -9.09
C ASN A 496 7.54 -6.53 -10.05
N LYS A 497 8.12 -7.38 -10.92
CA LYS A 497 8.95 -6.94 -12.04
C LYS A 497 8.13 -6.33 -13.19
N ARG A 498 7.08 -7.00 -13.68
CA ARG A 498 6.18 -6.48 -14.74
C ARG A 498 5.61 -5.10 -14.40
N LEU A 499 5.21 -4.91 -13.14
CA LEU A 499 4.78 -3.59 -12.64
C LEU A 499 5.91 -2.54 -12.69
N ARG A 500 7.15 -2.91 -12.35
CA ARG A 500 8.32 -2.00 -12.43
C ARG A 500 8.67 -1.66 -13.88
N ASP A 501 8.70 -2.64 -14.77
CA ASP A 501 9.04 -2.46 -16.19
C ASP A 501 8.06 -1.52 -16.91
N ASN A 502 6.76 -1.57 -16.54
CA ASN A 502 5.71 -0.71 -17.10
C ASN A 502 5.48 0.60 -16.33
N GLY A 503 6.27 0.90 -15.29
CA GLY A 503 6.12 2.13 -14.49
C GLY A 503 4.91 2.16 -13.55
N LEU A 504 4.26 1.02 -13.31
CA LEU A 504 3.05 0.85 -12.50
C LEU A 504 3.33 0.32 -11.08
N PHE A 505 4.59 0.15 -10.69
CA PHE A 505 4.94 -0.34 -9.36
C PHE A 505 4.58 0.69 -8.26
N PRO A 506 3.81 0.31 -7.21
CA PRO A 506 3.31 1.28 -6.24
C PRO A 506 4.39 2.04 -5.47
N SER A 507 4.21 3.37 -5.40
CA SER A 507 4.99 4.32 -4.59
C SER A 507 4.84 4.11 -3.07
N ALA A 508 3.80 3.41 -2.65
CA ALA A 508 3.59 2.92 -1.29
C ALA A 508 2.67 1.68 -1.34
N ARG A 509 2.85 0.80 -0.36
CA ARG A 509 2.04 -0.40 -0.12
C ARG A 509 1.78 -0.53 1.37
N SER A 510 0.66 -1.11 1.75
CA SER A 510 0.28 -1.46 3.12
C SER A 510 -0.51 -2.76 3.07
N TYR A 511 -0.19 -3.64 4.02
CA TYR A 511 -0.76 -4.96 4.20
C TYR A 511 -1.19 -5.07 5.65
N ALA A 512 -2.38 -5.60 5.88
CA ALA A 512 -2.90 -5.90 7.20
C ALA A 512 -3.89 -7.08 7.10
N SER A 513 -4.11 -7.78 8.20
CA SER A 513 -5.11 -8.83 8.33
C SER A 513 -5.86 -8.72 9.66
N THR A 514 -7.09 -9.22 9.69
CA THR A 514 -7.87 -9.43 10.91
C THR A 514 -8.06 -10.94 11.14
N ASP A 515 -9.07 -11.29 11.91
CA ASP A 515 -9.66 -12.62 12.14
C ASP A 515 -10.66 -13.06 11.05
N SER A 516 -10.75 -12.31 9.94
CA SER A 516 -11.88 -12.38 9.01
C SER A 516 -11.59 -11.78 7.63
N HIS A 517 -10.67 -10.82 7.53
CA HIS A 517 -10.36 -10.11 6.29
C HIS A 517 -8.85 -9.85 6.09
N LEU A 518 -8.37 -9.98 4.86
CA LEU A 518 -7.08 -9.43 4.41
C LEU A 518 -7.30 -8.07 3.75
N TYR A 519 -6.39 -7.12 4.01
CA TYR A 519 -6.41 -5.77 3.45
C TYR A 519 -5.10 -5.46 2.72
N ILE A 520 -5.21 -5.22 1.41
CA ILE A 520 -4.11 -4.76 0.55
C ILE A 520 -4.43 -3.30 0.15
N ARG A 521 -3.49 -2.39 0.37
CA ARG A 521 -3.65 -0.96 0.03
C ARG A 521 -2.40 -0.47 -0.69
N THR A 522 -2.53 0.04 -1.91
CA THR A 522 -1.40 0.46 -2.75
C THR A 522 -1.61 1.85 -3.35
N ARG A 523 -0.51 2.52 -3.70
CA ARG A 523 -0.54 3.88 -4.25
C ARG A 523 0.32 4.02 -5.51
N LEU A 524 -0.28 4.11 -6.68
CA LEU A 524 0.40 4.55 -7.90
C LEU A 524 0.41 6.09 -7.95
N MET A 525 1.58 6.69 -7.84
CA MET A 525 1.76 8.15 -7.80
C MET A 525 3.25 8.51 -7.99
N ASP A 526 3.57 9.24 -9.05
CA ASP A 526 4.90 9.78 -9.32
C ASP A 526 5.26 10.99 -8.44
N THR A 527 6.46 11.52 -8.67
CA THR A 527 6.95 12.80 -8.17
C THR A 527 6.02 13.98 -8.47
N GLY A 528 5.39 14.02 -9.65
CA GLY A 528 4.49 15.07 -10.11
C GLY A 528 2.99 14.72 -10.13
N GLU A 529 2.60 13.52 -9.69
CA GLU A 529 1.18 13.10 -9.66
C GLU A 529 0.57 13.28 -8.26
N LEU A 530 -0.77 13.30 -8.21
CA LEU A 530 -1.56 13.13 -6.99
C LEU A 530 -2.13 11.70 -6.93
N ALA A 531 -2.62 11.26 -5.77
CA ALA A 531 -3.22 9.95 -5.56
C ALA A 531 -4.68 10.08 -5.13
N ALA A 532 -5.19 9.23 -4.23
CA ALA A 532 -6.59 9.33 -3.81
C ALA A 532 -6.80 10.57 -2.94
N ASN A 533 -7.87 11.30 -3.24
CA ASN A 533 -8.35 12.46 -2.50
C ASN A 533 -9.74 12.20 -1.89
N SER A 534 -10.04 10.97 -1.49
CA SER A 534 -11.27 10.65 -0.76
C SER A 534 -11.11 9.35 0.05
N PRO A 535 -11.88 9.16 1.14
CA PRO A 535 -12.09 7.84 1.70
C PRO A 535 -12.92 7.00 0.70
N PRO A 536 -12.62 5.69 0.54
CA PRO A 536 -13.45 4.80 -0.25
C PRO A 536 -14.77 4.52 0.47
N LEU A 537 -15.74 3.97 -0.28
CA LEU A 537 -16.91 3.33 0.29
C LEU A 537 -16.51 2.23 1.29
N SER A 538 -17.05 2.30 2.50
CA SER A 538 -16.94 1.23 3.51
C SER A 538 -17.94 0.12 3.19
N ILE A 539 -17.49 -0.92 2.48
CA ILE A 539 -18.27 -2.14 2.26
C ILE A 539 -17.87 -3.18 3.31
N SER A 540 -18.86 -3.67 4.07
CA SER A 540 -18.76 -4.91 4.85
C SER A 540 -19.28 -6.06 3.98
N SER A 541 -18.49 -7.13 3.80
CA SER A 541 -18.95 -8.34 3.12
C SER A 541 -18.03 -9.51 3.47
N ASP A 542 -18.51 -10.37 4.37
CA ASP A 542 -17.75 -11.48 4.93
C ASP A 542 -17.59 -12.67 3.93
N GLU A 543 -18.18 -12.55 2.74
CA GLU A 543 -18.21 -13.60 1.70
C GLU A 543 -17.55 -13.19 0.37
N SER A 544 -17.03 -11.96 0.23
CA SER A 544 -16.62 -11.39 -1.06
C SER A 544 -15.18 -10.88 -1.10
N VAL A 545 -14.69 -10.66 -2.32
CA VAL A 545 -13.56 -9.73 -2.57
C VAL A 545 -14.12 -8.37 -2.95
N VAL A 546 -13.63 -7.29 -2.33
CA VAL A 546 -13.96 -5.91 -2.69
C VAL A 546 -12.71 -5.23 -3.25
N ILE A 547 -12.76 -4.82 -4.52
CA ILE A 547 -11.68 -4.10 -5.22
C ILE A 547 -12.13 -2.65 -5.39
N GLN A 548 -11.31 -1.71 -4.96
CA GLN A 548 -11.61 -0.28 -5.01
C GLN A 548 -10.50 0.46 -5.75
N LEU A 549 -10.85 1.09 -6.87
CA LEU A 549 -9.97 1.85 -7.74
C LEU A 549 -10.41 3.31 -7.73
N HIS A 550 -9.63 4.18 -7.08
CA HIS A 550 -9.84 5.61 -7.19
C HIS A 550 -9.40 6.10 -8.58
N GLU A 551 -10.09 7.07 -9.15
CA GLU A 551 -9.84 7.58 -10.50
C GLU A 551 -8.37 7.92 -10.78
N SER A 552 -7.66 8.46 -9.79
CA SER A 552 -6.22 8.73 -9.90
C SER A 552 -5.34 7.49 -10.11
N VAL A 553 -5.75 6.27 -9.70
CA VAL A 553 -4.98 5.04 -10.06
C VAL A 553 -5.15 4.71 -11.54
N MET A 554 -6.34 4.94 -12.10
CA MET A 554 -6.62 4.74 -13.52
C MET A 554 -5.89 5.82 -14.35
N ASN A 555 -6.00 7.08 -13.95
CA ASN A 555 -5.34 8.22 -14.58
C ASN A 555 -3.80 8.12 -14.54
N ASN A 556 -3.20 7.76 -13.40
CA ASN A 556 -1.74 7.57 -13.27
C ASN A 556 -1.23 6.28 -13.94
N SER A 557 -2.13 5.39 -14.38
CA SER A 557 -1.81 4.25 -15.25
C SER A 557 -1.88 4.64 -16.72
N ILE A 558 -2.91 5.39 -17.12
CA ILE A 558 -3.09 5.93 -18.47
C ILE A 558 -1.92 6.84 -18.87
N SER A 559 -1.36 7.63 -17.93
CA SER A 559 -0.15 8.45 -18.15
C SER A 559 1.07 7.63 -18.59
N ARG A 560 1.11 6.32 -18.34
CA ARG A 560 2.20 5.43 -18.76
C ARG A 560 2.08 4.93 -20.21
N MET A 561 0.93 5.14 -20.86
CA MET A 561 0.72 4.85 -22.29
C MET A 561 1.24 5.97 -23.21
N ALA A 562 1.65 7.12 -22.64
CA ALA A 562 2.24 8.26 -23.34
C ALA A 562 1.42 8.71 -24.57
N LEU A 563 0.10 8.88 -24.40
CA LEU A 563 -0.85 9.19 -25.47
C LEU A 563 -0.81 10.66 -25.92
N GLU A 564 -0.11 11.53 -25.18
CA GLU A 564 -0.01 12.96 -25.39
C GLU A 564 0.48 13.30 -26.80
N GLY A 565 -0.33 14.04 -27.57
CA GLY A 565 -0.04 14.45 -28.94
C GLY A 565 0.02 13.33 -29.98
N ARG A 566 -0.25 12.07 -29.61
CA ARG A 566 -0.18 10.93 -30.54
C ARG A 566 -1.36 10.92 -31.50
N LYS A 567 -1.09 10.53 -32.76
CA LYS A 567 -2.12 10.04 -33.68
C LYS A 567 -2.10 8.50 -33.69
N ILE A 568 -3.26 7.88 -33.48
CA ILE A 568 -3.43 6.42 -33.40
C ILE A 568 -4.82 6.04 -33.90
N SER A 569 -5.00 4.85 -34.48
CA SER A 569 -6.36 4.40 -34.85
C SER A 569 -7.13 3.88 -33.63
N ASP A 570 -8.46 3.90 -33.70
CA ASP A 570 -9.32 3.26 -32.68
C ASP A 570 -8.96 1.78 -32.45
N GLN A 571 -8.63 1.04 -33.51
CA GLN A 571 -8.19 -0.35 -33.45
C GLN A 571 -6.82 -0.52 -32.80
N ASP A 572 -5.87 0.37 -33.08
CA ASP A 572 -4.51 0.29 -32.53
C ASP A 572 -4.50 0.67 -31.05
N LEU A 573 -5.28 1.69 -30.65
CA LEU A 573 -5.43 2.10 -29.25
C LEU A 573 -5.97 0.95 -28.39
N ILE A 574 -6.99 0.23 -28.88
CA ILE A 574 -7.52 -0.96 -28.20
C ILE A 574 -6.46 -2.07 -28.12
N THR A 575 -5.63 -2.22 -29.15
CA THR A 575 -4.51 -3.17 -29.13
C THR A 575 -3.44 -2.78 -28.09
N GLU A 576 -3.20 -1.48 -27.87
CA GLU A 576 -2.31 -1.00 -26.80
C GLU A 576 -2.90 -1.24 -25.39
N PHE A 577 -4.22 -1.12 -25.20
CA PHE A 577 -4.89 -1.51 -23.95
C PHE A 577 -4.83 -3.03 -23.71
N GLU A 578 -5.20 -3.85 -24.70
CA GLU A 578 -5.12 -5.33 -24.63
C GLU A 578 -3.69 -5.80 -24.35
N LYS A 579 -2.69 -5.17 -24.99
CA LYS A 579 -1.27 -5.43 -24.74
C LYS A 579 -0.86 -5.01 -23.34
N SER A 580 -1.18 -3.79 -22.90
CA SER A 580 -0.82 -3.28 -21.57
C SER A 580 -1.34 -4.22 -20.46
N PHE A 581 -2.60 -4.65 -20.56
CA PHE A 581 -3.17 -5.64 -19.65
C PHE A 581 -2.40 -6.98 -19.69
N THR A 582 -2.02 -7.46 -20.88
CA THR A 582 -1.25 -8.69 -21.04
C THR A 582 0.16 -8.56 -20.44
N ASP A 583 0.88 -7.46 -20.70
CA ASP A 583 2.24 -7.22 -20.21
C ASP A 583 2.30 -7.07 -18.68
N ILE A 584 1.21 -6.65 -18.03
CA ILE A 584 1.07 -6.57 -16.58
C ILE A 584 0.68 -7.93 -15.98
N PHE A 585 -0.39 -8.55 -16.48
CA PHE A 585 -1.06 -9.68 -15.81
C PHE A 585 -0.69 -11.06 -16.37
N ASP A 586 0.00 -11.15 -17.51
CA ASP A 586 0.22 -12.38 -18.30
C ASP A 586 -1.10 -13.13 -18.61
N ARG A 587 -2.13 -12.32 -18.90
CA ARG A 587 -3.48 -12.78 -19.26
C ARG A 587 -3.95 -11.99 -20.45
N LYS A 588 -4.26 -12.67 -21.54
CA LYS A 588 -4.83 -12.04 -22.75
C LYS A 588 -6.26 -11.63 -22.49
N VAL A 589 -6.53 -10.33 -22.54
CA VAL A 589 -7.87 -9.76 -22.66
C VAL A 589 -8.17 -9.51 -24.15
N LYS A 590 -9.44 -9.63 -24.51
CA LYS A 590 -9.97 -9.13 -25.78
C LYS A 590 -11.07 -8.12 -25.46
N LEU A 591 -10.99 -6.93 -26.02
CA LEU A 591 -11.98 -5.87 -25.84
C LEU A 591 -12.93 -5.82 -27.05
N GLU A 592 -14.11 -5.25 -26.86
CA GLU A 592 -14.97 -4.88 -27.97
C GLU A 592 -14.29 -3.78 -28.81
N ARG A 593 -14.50 -3.81 -30.12
CA ARG A 593 -13.80 -2.96 -31.09
C ARG A 593 -14.81 -2.19 -31.96
N PRO A 594 -14.69 -0.86 -32.11
CA PRO A 594 -15.59 -0.08 -32.95
C PRO A 594 -15.64 -0.61 -34.39
N PRO A 595 -16.81 -0.55 -35.06
CA PRO A 595 -16.96 -1.04 -36.42
C PRO A 595 -16.16 -0.18 -37.41
N VAL A 596 -15.34 -0.84 -38.22
CA VAL A 596 -14.52 -0.20 -39.27
C VAL A 596 -15.34 -0.05 -40.56
N ASP A 597 -15.37 1.17 -41.10
CA ASP A 597 -15.99 1.48 -42.40
C ASP A 597 -15.08 0.92 -43.53
N PRO A 598 -15.56 0.02 -44.42
CA PRO A 598 -14.70 -0.61 -45.43
C PRO A 598 -14.09 0.37 -46.45
N ASP A 599 -14.80 1.44 -46.78
CA ASP A 599 -14.36 2.42 -47.78
C ASP A 599 -13.45 3.49 -47.16
N LYS A 600 -13.71 3.85 -45.90
CA LYS A 600 -13.01 4.93 -45.17
C LYS A 600 -11.93 4.45 -44.18
N GLY A 601 -11.88 3.17 -43.85
CA GLY A 601 -10.97 2.63 -42.84
C GLY A 601 -11.33 3.05 -41.40
N PRO A 602 -10.45 2.76 -40.42
CA PRO A 602 -10.68 3.07 -39.01
C PRO A 602 -10.60 4.58 -38.73
N ASN A 603 -11.15 5.03 -37.59
CA ASN A 603 -11.01 6.42 -37.18
C ASN A 603 -9.60 6.63 -36.60
N ILE A 604 -8.91 7.68 -37.04
CA ILE A 604 -7.66 8.15 -36.44
C ILE A 604 -8.03 9.17 -35.36
N LEU A 605 -7.66 8.85 -34.13
CA LEU A 605 -7.72 9.73 -32.97
C LEU A 605 -6.45 10.57 -32.94
N ALA A 606 -6.58 11.89 -32.99
CA ALA A 606 -5.47 12.83 -32.83
C ALA A 606 -5.54 13.44 -31.44
N PHE A 607 -4.79 12.88 -30.49
CA PHE A 607 -4.84 13.29 -29.09
C PHE A 607 -4.22 14.68 -28.84
N ASP A 608 -4.75 15.36 -27.83
CA ASP A 608 -4.22 16.61 -27.29
C ASP A 608 -2.85 16.39 -26.61
N GLU A 609 -2.05 17.45 -26.45
CA GLU A 609 -0.76 17.39 -25.76
C GLU A 609 -0.89 17.17 -24.25
N LYS A 610 -2.11 17.29 -23.69
CA LYS A 610 -2.38 17.29 -22.25
C LYS A 610 -3.70 16.59 -21.94
N ASP A 611 -3.67 15.72 -20.93
CA ASP A 611 -4.83 14.95 -20.45
C ASP A 611 -5.62 14.25 -21.59
N PRO A 612 -4.96 13.49 -22.48
CA PRO A 612 -5.55 12.94 -23.71
C PRO A 612 -6.72 11.98 -23.45
N ILE A 613 -6.63 11.23 -22.35
CA ILE A 613 -7.71 10.43 -21.76
C ILE A 613 -7.66 10.67 -20.24
N ARG A 614 -8.81 10.93 -19.62
CA ARG A 614 -9.00 10.93 -18.17
C ARG A 614 -10.26 10.14 -17.80
N ILE A 615 -10.25 9.58 -16.60
CA ILE A 615 -11.43 9.05 -15.89
C ILE A 615 -11.78 10.05 -14.79
N GLN A 616 -13.06 10.38 -14.62
CA GLN A 616 -13.59 11.15 -13.49
C GLN A 616 -14.82 10.43 -12.93
N ILE A 617 -14.94 10.31 -11.60
CA ILE A 617 -16.07 9.61 -10.94
C ILE A 617 -16.78 10.57 -9.99
N ILE A 618 -17.98 11.01 -10.41
CA ILE A 618 -18.84 12.00 -9.75
C ILE A 618 -20.30 11.67 -10.06
N ASP A 619 -21.24 12.05 -9.20
CA ASP A 619 -22.70 11.86 -9.38
C ASP A 619 -23.08 10.41 -9.77
N ASP A 620 -22.57 9.46 -8.98
CA ASP A 620 -22.64 8.01 -9.17
C ASP A 620 -22.26 7.52 -10.61
N THR A 621 -21.51 8.31 -11.38
CA THR A 621 -21.23 8.11 -12.83
C THR A 621 -19.72 8.04 -13.13
N LEU A 622 -19.30 7.10 -13.99
CA LEU A 622 -17.93 7.07 -14.51
C LEU A 622 -17.86 7.83 -15.83
N ASN A 623 -17.22 8.99 -15.82
CA ASN A 623 -17.01 9.82 -17.00
C ASN A 623 -15.66 9.50 -17.64
N ILE A 624 -15.67 8.98 -18.87
CA ILE A 624 -14.47 8.92 -19.71
C ILE A 624 -14.37 10.26 -20.45
N ILE A 625 -13.33 11.03 -20.17
CA ILE A 625 -13.05 12.31 -20.80
C ILE A 625 -11.93 12.12 -21.83
N LEU A 626 -12.26 12.28 -23.11
CA LEU A 626 -11.31 12.21 -24.22
C LEU A 626 -10.99 13.63 -24.71
N ARG A 627 -9.70 13.92 -24.91
CA ARG A 627 -9.23 15.15 -25.56
C ARG A 627 -8.57 14.80 -26.89
N CYS A 628 -9.38 14.75 -27.95
CA CYS A 628 -8.90 14.36 -29.27
C CYS A 628 -9.68 15.02 -30.43
N GLY A 629 -9.03 15.09 -31.59
CA GLY A 629 -9.65 15.29 -32.89
C GLY A 629 -9.85 13.96 -33.61
N PHE A 630 -10.65 13.97 -34.69
CA PHE A 630 -10.93 12.79 -35.52
C PHE A 630 -10.56 13.03 -36.98
N GLU A 631 -9.81 12.09 -37.55
CA GLU A 631 -9.47 12.03 -38.96
C GLU A 631 -9.94 10.68 -39.52
N GLN A 632 -10.65 10.67 -40.65
CA GLN A 632 -11.07 9.45 -41.35
C GLN A 632 -11.02 9.71 -42.86
N LYS A 633 -10.64 8.70 -43.66
CA LYS A 633 -10.42 8.84 -45.11
C LYS A 633 -11.72 9.28 -45.80
N GLY A 634 -11.71 10.43 -46.46
CA GLY A 634 -12.87 10.97 -47.16
C GLY A 634 -13.86 11.76 -46.28
N GLU A 635 -13.63 11.88 -44.97
CA GLU A 635 -14.39 12.77 -44.10
C GLU A 635 -13.61 14.07 -43.81
N THR A 636 -14.32 15.15 -43.48
CA THR A 636 -13.68 16.39 -43.00
C THR A 636 -13.16 16.19 -41.58
N ALA A 637 -11.87 16.45 -41.35
CA ALA A 637 -11.26 16.31 -40.04
C ALA A 637 -11.96 17.18 -38.96
N VAL A 638 -12.23 16.57 -37.81
CA VAL A 638 -12.78 17.26 -36.63
C VAL A 638 -11.61 17.70 -35.76
N PRO A 639 -11.40 19.01 -35.53
CA PRO A 639 -10.32 19.49 -34.65
C PRO A 639 -10.62 19.16 -33.19
N THR A 640 -9.59 19.16 -32.34
CA THR A 640 -9.63 18.67 -30.95
C THR A 640 -10.84 19.16 -30.15
N GLN A 641 -11.61 18.21 -29.64
CA GLN A 641 -12.73 18.41 -28.73
C GLN A 641 -12.38 17.85 -27.35
N ILE A 642 -13.02 18.39 -26.31
CA ILE A 642 -13.17 17.75 -25.00
C ILE A 642 -14.50 16.99 -25.05
N ILE A 643 -14.45 15.68 -24.81
CA ILE A 643 -15.56 14.77 -25.07
C ILE A 643 -15.81 13.97 -23.80
N THR A 644 -16.99 14.13 -23.20
CA THR A 644 -17.38 13.37 -22.01
C THR A 644 -18.32 12.26 -22.41
N VAL A 645 -17.91 11.01 -22.14
CA VAL A 645 -18.71 9.80 -22.31
C VAL A 645 -19.06 9.29 -20.90
N PRO A 646 -20.23 9.65 -20.34
CA PRO A 646 -20.70 9.11 -19.07
C PRO A 646 -21.13 7.64 -19.24
N LEU A 647 -20.67 6.79 -18.33
CA LEU A 647 -21.04 5.38 -18.21
C LEU A 647 -21.66 5.12 -16.84
N HIS A 648 -22.77 4.38 -16.84
CA HIS A 648 -23.44 3.86 -15.66
C HIS A 648 -23.38 2.33 -15.67
N PHE A 649 -23.33 1.73 -14.48
CA PHE A 649 -23.23 0.29 -14.30
C PHE A 649 -24.40 -0.21 -13.46
N LYS A 650 -25.01 -1.33 -13.86
CA LYS A 650 -26.02 -2.03 -13.07
C LYS A 650 -25.78 -3.54 -13.15
N VAL A 651 -25.68 -4.19 -12.00
CA VAL A 651 -25.63 -5.66 -11.92
C VAL A 651 -27.07 -6.15 -11.72
N GLU A 652 -27.52 -7.05 -12.60
CA GLU A 652 -28.80 -7.76 -12.49
C GLU A 652 -28.56 -9.26 -12.69
N GLY A 653 -28.70 -10.05 -11.63
CA GLY A 653 -28.46 -11.49 -11.68
C GLY A 653 -27.04 -11.82 -12.14
N ASP A 654 -26.92 -12.55 -13.23
CA ASP A 654 -25.67 -12.97 -13.84
C ASP A 654 -25.12 -11.97 -14.89
N LYS A 655 -25.66 -10.74 -14.98
CA LYS A 655 -25.35 -9.77 -16.04
C LYS A 655 -24.93 -8.41 -15.51
N ILE A 656 -23.98 -7.78 -16.20
CA ILE A 656 -23.56 -6.39 -16.01
C ILE A 656 -24.09 -5.56 -17.17
N HIS A 657 -25.07 -4.71 -16.90
CA HIS A 657 -25.54 -3.70 -17.84
C HIS A 657 -24.62 -2.49 -17.78
N ILE A 658 -24.01 -2.16 -18.92
CA ILE A 658 -23.17 -0.98 -19.11
C ILE A 658 -23.93 -0.06 -20.05
N THR A 659 -24.47 1.04 -19.52
CA THR A 659 -25.23 2.03 -20.30
C THR A 659 -24.47 3.34 -20.40
N ARG A 660 -24.49 3.92 -21.59
CA ARG A 660 -23.83 5.18 -21.91
C ARG A 660 -24.86 6.31 -21.90
N GLY A 661 -24.64 7.30 -21.02
CA GLY A 661 -25.44 8.51 -20.97
C GLY A 661 -25.16 9.47 -22.14
N ASP A 662 -25.65 10.70 -22.01
CA ASP A 662 -25.56 11.72 -23.06
C ASP A 662 -24.11 12.17 -23.33
N VAL A 663 -23.60 11.91 -24.54
CA VAL A 663 -22.24 12.32 -24.94
C VAL A 663 -22.16 13.84 -25.09
N LYS A 664 -21.34 14.48 -24.26
CA LYS A 664 -21.05 15.92 -24.30
C LYS A 664 -19.80 16.17 -25.15
N SER A 665 -19.78 17.20 -25.99
CA SER A 665 -18.66 17.52 -26.90
C SER A 665 -18.44 19.03 -27.03
N SER A 666 -17.40 19.53 -26.37
CA SER A 666 -17.01 20.94 -26.33
C SER A 666 -15.71 21.20 -27.09
N PRO A 667 -15.52 22.36 -27.75
CA PRO A 667 -14.30 22.63 -28.49
C PRO A 667 -13.18 23.15 -27.59
N VAL A 668 -11.95 22.65 -27.77
CA VAL A 668 -10.76 23.18 -27.05
C VAL A 668 -10.46 24.64 -27.44
N VAL A 669 -10.77 25.02 -28.68
CA VAL A 669 -10.61 26.39 -29.20
C VAL A 669 -11.94 26.90 -29.75
N ARG A 670 -12.39 28.08 -29.29
CA ARG A 670 -13.66 28.69 -29.68
C ARG A 670 -13.79 28.80 -31.22
N PRO A 671 -14.76 28.13 -31.86
CA PRO A 671 -14.89 28.14 -33.31
C PRO A 671 -15.52 29.46 -33.81
N GLU A 672 -15.12 29.87 -35.02
CA GLU A 672 -15.59 31.09 -35.69
C GLU A 672 -17.12 31.15 -35.88
N ARG A 673 -17.79 29.99 -35.95
CA ARG A 673 -19.23 29.87 -36.18
C ARG A 673 -19.83 28.77 -35.30
N ILE A 674 -20.87 29.11 -34.54
CA ILE A 674 -21.59 28.17 -33.65
C ILE A 674 -22.14 26.97 -34.43
N ALA A 675 -22.68 27.19 -35.64
CA ALA A 675 -23.19 26.11 -36.49
C ALA A 675 -22.12 25.05 -36.86
N ALA A 676 -20.85 25.45 -36.97
CA ALA A 676 -19.75 24.51 -37.20
C ALA A 676 -19.48 23.64 -35.94
N GLN A 677 -19.74 24.15 -34.74
CA GLN A 677 -19.65 23.35 -33.52
C GLN A 677 -20.78 22.33 -33.42
N ILE A 678 -22.01 22.72 -33.76
CA ILE A 678 -23.17 21.82 -33.74
C ILE A 678 -22.92 20.63 -34.70
N ALA A 679 -22.42 20.90 -35.91
CA ALA A 679 -22.04 19.86 -36.86
C ALA A 679 -20.92 18.93 -36.34
N ARG A 680 -19.85 19.50 -35.75
CA ARG A 680 -18.75 18.72 -35.14
C ARG A 680 -19.23 17.84 -33.99
N ALA A 681 -20.00 18.40 -33.07
CA ALA A 681 -20.56 17.68 -31.92
C ALA A 681 -21.49 16.53 -32.38
N GLY A 682 -22.26 16.72 -33.46
CA GLY A 682 -23.06 15.64 -34.05
C GLY A 682 -22.22 14.50 -34.65
N VAL A 683 -21.11 14.81 -35.33
CA VAL A 683 -20.16 13.80 -35.84
C VAL A 683 -19.47 13.06 -34.68
N VAL A 684 -19.00 13.79 -33.66
CA VAL A 684 -18.37 13.21 -32.47
C VAL A 684 -19.34 12.29 -31.74
N ARG A 685 -20.55 12.75 -31.46
CA ARG A 685 -21.62 11.97 -30.81
C ARG A 685 -21.86 10.64 -31.54
N ASN A 686 -22.09 10.68 -32.85
CA ASN A 686 -22.30 9.49 -33.70
C ASN A 686 -21.08 8.53 -33.68
N LYS A 687 -19.84 9.03 -33.65
CA LYS A 687 -18.64 8.19 -33.52
C LYS A 687 -18.51 7.59 -32.11
N MET A 688 -18.85 8.33 -31.05
CA MET A 688 -18.81 7.84 -29.65
C MET A 688 -19.94 6.86 -29.33
N GLU A 689 -21.16 7.09 -29.82
CA GLU A 689 -22.30 6.16 -29.68
C GLU A 689 -22.01 4.79 -30.30
N LYS A 690 -21.16 4.73 -31.33
CA LYS A 690 -20.68 3.49 -31.98
C LYS A 690 -19.44 2.87 -31.32
N ALA A 691 -18.63 3.67 -30.63
CA ALA A 691 -17.45 3.20 -29.91
C ALA A 691 -17.79 2.73 -28.48
N PHE A 692 -18.87 3.26 -27.91
CA PHE A 692 -19.41 2.94 -26.61
C PHE A 692 -20.92 2.64 -26.75
N PRO A 693 -21.30 1.50 -27.34
CA PRO A 693 -22.69 1.05 -27.37
C PRO A 693 -23.16 0.68 -25.96
N ASP A 694 -24.47 0.78 -25.73
CA ASP A 694 -25.10 0.14 -24.57
C ASP A 694 -24.97 -1.37 -24.74
N ARG A 695 -24.45 -2.06 -23.72
CA ARG A 695 -24.19 -3.50 -23.81
C ARG A 695 -24.39 -4.21 -22.47
N VAL A 696 -24.52 -5.53 -22.56
CA VAL A 696 -24.71 -6.41 -21.42
C VAL A 696 -23.57 -7.43 -21.43
N GLU A 697 -22.66 -7.28 -20.48
CA GLU A 697 -21.55 -8.21 -20.27
C GLU A 697 -21.97 -9.31 -19.30
N ASP A 698 -21.24 -10.43 -19.30
CA ASP A 698 -21.41 -11.44 -18.25
C ASP A 698 -20.78 -10.97 -16.94
N SER A 699 -21.46 -11.19 -15.81
CA SER A 699 -20.90 -10.95 -14.48
C SER A 699 -19.80 -11.98 -14.13
N GLN A 700 -19.79 -13.12 -14.81
CA GLN A 700 -19.00 -14.29 -14.46
C GLN A 700 -17.61 -14.29 -15.08
N VAL A 701 -16.59 -14.14 -14.23
CA VAL A 701 -15.17 -14.20 -14.59
C VAL A 701 -14.64 -15.62 -14.36
N LYS A 702 -14.28 -16.33 -15.43
CA LYS A 702 -13.69 -17.69 -15.38
C LYS A 702 -12.21 -17.63 -14.97
N ALA A 703 -11.89 -18.12 -13.78
CA ALA A 703 -10.53 -18.30 -13.28
C ALA A 703 -10.09 -19.77 -13.39
N LYS A 704 -8.87 -20.00 -13.90
CA LYS A 704 -8.22 -21.32 -13.83
C LYS A 704 -7.25 -21.36 -12.66
N LEU A 705 -7.35 -22.40 -11.84
CA LEU A 705 -6.35 -22.80 -10.84
C LEU A 705 -5.65 -24.08 -11.32
N GLU A 706 -4.61 -24.55 -10.63
CA GLU A 706 -3.81 -25.72 -11.05
C GLU A 706 -4.70 -26.95 -11.38
N ASN A 707 -5.65 -27.29 -10.50
CA ASN A 707 -6.46 -28.53 -10.61
C ASN A 707 -7.98 -28.30 -10.86
N ARG A 708 -8.45 -27.06 -10.94
CA ARG A 708 -9.90 -26.74 -11.02
C ARG A 708 -10.20 -25.46 -11.81
N THR A 709 -11.37 -25.40 -12.45
CA THR A 709 -11.94 -24.11 -12.89
C THR A 709 -12.82 -23.56 -11.76
N VAL A 710 -12.68 -22.26 -11.48
CA VAL A 710 -13.56 -21.52 -10.59
C VAL A 710 -14.17 -20.36 -11.38
N TYR A 711 -15.46 -20.16 -11.20
CA TYR A 711 -16.19 -19.02 -11.77
C TYR A 711 -16.42 -18.03 -10.64
N LEU A 712 -16.25 -16.73 -10.91
CA LEU A 712 -16.36 -15.66 -9.91
C LEU A 712 -17.36 -14.61 -10.40
N ASN A 713 -18.38 -14.27 -9.63
CA ASN A 713 -19.46 -13.39 -10.11
C ASN A 713 -19.27 -11.97 -9.55
N ILE A 714 -19.23 -10.97 -10.44
CA ILE A 714 -19.25 -9.55 -10.05
C ILE A 714 -20.67 -9.22 -9.58
N THR A 715 -20.88 -9.23 -8.25
CA THR A 715 -22.18 -9.03 -7.59
C THR A 715 -22.53 -7.57 -7.37
N GLY A 716 -21.54 -6.65 -7.48
CA GLY A 716 -21.79 -5.23 -7.36
C GLY A 716 -20.75 -4.38 -8.09
N ILE A 717 -21.21 -3.29 -8.71
CA ILE A 717 -20.38 -2.21 -9.23
C ILE A 717 -20.96 -0.90 -8.69
N GLN A 718 -20.10 -0.07 -8.10
CA GLN A 718 -20.48 1.21 -7.49
C GLN A 718 -19.45 2.28 -7.84
N THR A 719 -19.93 3.47 -8.17
CA THR A 719 -19.16 4.66 -8.56
C THR A 719 -19.50 5.76 -7.55
N LYS A 720 -18.53 6.32 -6.79
CA LYS A 720 -18.79 7.26 -5.68
C LYS A 720 -17.55 8.04 -5.23
N ASP A 721 -17.61 9.37 -5.01
CA ASP A 721 -16.53 10.22 -4.45
C ASP A 721 -15.13 9.85 -5.03
N GLY A 722 -14.99 9.79 -6.36
CA GLY A 722 -13.75 9.41 -7.03
C GLY A 722 -13.45 7.89 -7.12
N TRP A 723 -14.21 7.00 -6.49
CA TRP A 723 -13.97 5.54 -6.46
C TRP A 723 -14.88 4.73 -7.37
N LEU A 724 -14.28 3.83 -8.17
CA LEU A 724 -14.93 2.64 -8.72
C LEU A 724 -14.71 1.48 -7.75
N THR A 725 -15.77 0.98 -7.14
CA THR A 725 -15.77 -0.22 -6.29
C THR A 725 -16.44 -1.39 -7.01
N LEU A 726 -15.75 -2.52 -7.06
CA LEU A 726 -16.22 -3.80 -7.58
C LEU A 726 -16.33 -4.79 -6.43
N THR A 727 -17.49 -5.40 -6.24
CA THR A 727 -17.69 -6.52 -5.32
C THR A 727 -17.78 -7.80 -6.13
N VAL A 728 -16.93 -8.77 -5.79
CA VAL A 728 -16.88 -10.10 -6.40
C VAL A 728 -17.30 -11.11 -5.33
N GLY A 729 -18.58 -11.43 -5.33
CA GLY A 729 -19.13 -12.55 -4.58
C GLY A 729 -18.92 -13.87 -5.33
N ASN A 730 -19.52 -14.96 -4.83
CA ASN A 730 -19.30 -16.25 -5.45
C ASN A 730 -20.50 -17.21 -5.33
N ASP A 731 -21.09 -17.55 -6.48
CA ASP A 731 -22.12 -18.59 -6.62
C ASP A 731 -21.46 -19.78 -7.32
N LEU A 732 -21.01 -20.76 -6.52
CA LEU A 732 -19.92 -21.67 -6.90
C LEU A 732 -20.34 -22.90 -7.69
N THR A 733 -20.16 -22.86 -9.01
CA THR A 733 -20.07 -24.06 -9.86
C THR A 733 -18.61 -24.49 -10.03
N VAL A 734 -18.11 -25.36 -9.14
CA VAL A 734 -16.74 -25.90 -9.26
C VAL A 734 -16.69 -27.05 -10.27
N GLU A 735 -16.18 -26.77 -11.47
CA GLU A 735 -15.74 -27.82 -12.39
C GLU A 735 -14.37 -28.37 -11.92
N LYS A 736 -14.40 -29.51 -11.23
CA LYS A 736 -13.20 -30.35 -11.07
C LYS A 736 -12.81 -30.91 -12.44
N ASN A 737 -11.54 -30.77 -12.81
CA ASN A 737 -11.01 -31.50 -13.96
C ASN A 737 -10.88 -32.97 -13.55
N GLU A 738 -11.68 -33.87 -14.14
CA GLU A 738 -11.47 -35.30 -13.93
C GLU A 738 -10.19 -35.76 -14.66
N GLU A 739 -9.08 -35.80 -13.92
CA GLU A 739 -8.01 -36.74 -14.26
C GLU A 739 -8.56 -38.15 -14.04
N VAL A 740 -9.04 -38.76 -15.13
CA VAL A 740 -9.43 -40.17 -15.16
C VAL A 740 -8.21 -40.98 -14.71
N PRO A 741 -8.24 -41.66 -13.55
CA PRO A 741 -7.11 -42.46 -13.12
C PRO A 741 -6.86 -43.56 -14.16
N PRO A 742 -5.59 -43.88 -14.49
CA PRO A 742 -5.30 -44.94 -15.45
C PRO A 742 -5.98 -46.22 -14.99
N ALA A 743 -6.68 -46.88 -15.92
CA ALA A 743 -7.53 -48.02 -15.61
C ALA A 743 -6.73 -49.07 -14.84
N VAL A 744 -7.24 -49.48 -13.67
CA VAL A 744 -6.61 -50.53 -12.87
C VAL A 744 -6.71 -51.83 -13.65
N ASP A 745 -5.57 -52.32 -14.16
CA ASP A 745 -5.48 -53.61 -14.81
C ASP A 745 -6.09 -54.69 -13.91
N ALA A 746 -7.09 -55.40 -14.44
CA ALA A 746 -7.75 -56.46 -13.69
C ALA A 746 -6.72 -57.55 -13.32
N PRO A 747 -6.73 -58.07 -12.07
CA PRO A 747 -5.79 -59.11 -11.68
C PRO A 747 -5.94 -60.33 -12.60
N PRO A 748 -4.83 -60.92 -13.08
CA PRO A 748 -4.86 -61.94 -14.12
C PRO A 748 -5.67 -63.15 -13.66
N ALA A 749 -6.55 -63.64 -14.55
CA ALA A 749 -7.38 -64.79 -14.27
C ALA A 749 -6.54 -66.04 -13.97
N VAL A 750 -6.94 -66.80 -12.94
CA VAL A 750 -6.25 -68.03 -12.55
C VAL A 750 -6.50 -69.11 -13.60
N GLU A 751 -5.47 -69.54 -14.32
CA GLU A 751 -5.55 -70.72 -15.19
C GLU A 751 -5.77 -71.99 -14.33
N GLU A 752 -6.99 -72.50 -14.33
CA GLU A 752 -7.35 -73.76 -13.70
C GLU A 752 -6.77 -74.95 -14.51
N LYS A 753 -5.52 -75.31 -14.22
CA LYS A 753 -4.85 -76.45 -14.87
C LYS A 753 -5.40 -77.79 -14.38
N THR A 754 -6.45 -78.26 -15.05
CA THR A 754 -6.95 -79.63 -14.97
C THR A 754 -5.84 -80.63 -15.32
N ALA A 755 -5.39 -81.41 -14.33
CA ALA A 755 -4.45 -82.51 -14.53
C ALA A 755 -5.20 -83.77 -14.99
N ALA A 756 -4.75 -84.38 -16.10
CA ALA A 756 -5.44 -85.52 -16.70
C ALA A 756 -4.51 -86.52 -17.42
N LYS A 757 -3.53 -87.09 -16.70
CA LYS A 757 -3.10 -88.50 -16.82
C LYS A 757 -2.10 -88.90 -15.74
#